data_AF-A0A518ER50-F1
#
_entry.id   AF-A0A518ER50-F1
#
_cell.length_a   1.000
_cell.length_b   1.000
_cell.length_c   1.000
_cell.angle_alpha   90.00
_cell.angle_beta   90.00
_cell.angle_gamma   90.00
#
_symmetry.space_group_name_H-M   'P 1'
#
loop_
_entity.id
_entity.type
_entity.pdbx_description
1 polymer ?
#
loop_
_entity_poly.entity_id
_entity_poly.type
_entity_poly.pdbx_seq_one_letter_code
_entity_poly.pdbx_strand_id
1 'polypeptide(L)'
;MPLPEPFSREGGAILYRGRAVKGVKIDADTFEVLGASHARDAHQVFLVMETKLKPIKRADAASFQSLGQSYGRDAGAAFFLDKPIRLKKGAGSLEAFRELDPHYATDGGWLYFGTQQVEPPKDLAPFDWQAAEYRPFSVNAVNRSDALLTDGRRTFLSQWGQPWVELQDVRLDAVTRLGEDLPGLHRQSYLTDGRSVWYRGERIDGIDARSARQLGISAVEDDRRVYVGAEPAAPAPGTLAWMTADLYRTEESLLQLSPGAPARTLAAGPGSPAPSVEAAFEALLRAVIAPAFTAFDRHLPLEVTPGDLDLSVPPPAGVPAFTVTRLPNGLFEVSSGDHVVTAAPSAWYSALSRLWSQLRRRADGHLVFVGHGTMMPDADSLQIQLAKLAFGEILALASALFEDPGPPGYRDEARALVHLALFRIDPFHHLRGVDAQILHPALARVPFELVGFARFDRPRNQFTATTNLAAAKAVIQGALPADSDVRVRWEAANLLNGVICDSPKTAAILGVALEAILDRIATEPVGLLVELWWAVLDSAAVHLTVSADIRRSFDYGLLARVARALIDGGVNVNQNRVRLVEALFGQGEEAEAEAYIEVLRAEDRSDLAFGETWRPWPTSGPYCHRTRFSSLESAALGACVRSLFRPNLEASARAASVDRLASELESLAGREAEHFGPKTGRPDLMGIADDLARLRG
;
A
#
# COMPACT_ATOMS: atom_id res chain seq x y z
N MET A 1 -19.90 -50.34 0.19
CA MET A 1 -20.25 -49.28 -0.77
C MET A 1 -18.95 -48.68 -1.32
N PRO A 2 -18.92 -48.23 -2.58
CA PRO A 2 -17.80 -47.44 -3.09
C PRO A 2 -17.70 -46.12 -2.32
N LEU A 3 -16.47 -45.67 -2.06
CA LEU A 3 -16.22 -44.36 -1.47
C LEU A 3 -16.46 -43.26 -2.53
N PRO A 4 -16.91 -42.06 -2.14
CA PRO A 4 -17.02 -40.95 -3.07
C PRO A 4 -15.63 -40.52 -3.57
N GLU A 5 -15.55 -40.06 -4.82
CA GLU A 5 -14.32 -39.44 -5.31
C GLU A 5 -13.91 -38.25 -4.42
N PRO A 6 -12.60 -38.04 -4.20
CA PRO A 6 -11.46 -38.73 -4.80
C PRO A 6 -10.95 -39.94 -3.99
N PHE A 7 -11.77 -40.54 -3.13
CA PHE A 7 -11.38 -41.69 -2.33
C PHE A 7 -11.69 -43.02 -3.01
N SER A 8 -10.83 -44.02 -2.81
CA SER A 8 -11.09 -45.41 -3.19
C SER A 8 -10.49 -46.39 -2.18
N ARG A 9 -10.93 -47.64 -2.24
CA ARG A 9 -10.43 -48.74 -1.40
C ARG A 9 -9.83 -49.82 -2.29
N GLU A 10 -8.56 -50.15 -2.07
CA GLU A 10 -7.83 -51.16 -2.84
C GLU A 10 -6.90 -51.94 -1.90
N GLY A 11 -6.96 -53.28 -1.96
CA GLY A 11 -6.07 -54.15 -1.17
C GLY A 11 -6.11 -53.92 0.35
N GLY A 12 -7.24 -53.49 0.91
CA GLY A 12 -7.37 -53.16 2.34
C GLY A 12 -6.78 -51.80 2.73
N ALA A 13 -6.35 -50.97 1.78
CA ALA A 13 -5.89 -49.61 2.00
C ALA A 13 -6.90 -48.58 1.49
N ILE A 14 -6.89 -47.39 2.10
CA ILE A 14 -7.58 -46.20 1.59
C ILE A 14 -6.64 -45.40 0.70
N LEU A 15 -7.10 -45.12 -0.51
CA LEU A 15 -6.42 -44.30 -1.49
C LEU A 15 -7.14 -42.96 -1.60
N TYR A 16 -6.35 -41.90 -1.79
CA TYR A 16 -6.83 -40.55 -2.06
C TYR A 16 -6.19 -40.07 -3.36
N ARG A 17 -7.00 -39.73 -4.37
CA ARG A 17 -6.56 -39.41 -5.74
C ARG A 17 -5.62 -40.49 -6.31
N GLY A 18 -5.96 -41.77 -6.09
CA GLY A 18 -5.19 -42.92 -6.56
C GLY A 18 -3.88 -43.19 -5.82
N ARG A 19 -3.63 -42.54 -4.69
CA ARG A 19 -2.42 -42.77 -3.86
C ARG A 19 -2.80 -43.26 -2.47
N ALA A 20 -2.17 -44.33 -2.02
CA ALA A 20 -2.33 -44.82 -0.65
C ALA A 20 -1.98 -43.72 0.36
N VAL A 21 -2.86 -43.50 1.34
CA VAL A 21 -2.62 -42.52 2.41
C VAL A 21 -1.48 -43.03 3.30
N LYS A 22 -0.43 -42.23 3.48
CA LYS A 22 0.76 -42.60 4.26
C LYS A 22 0.85 -41.83 5.58
N GLY A 23 1.49 -42.45 6.58
CA GLY A 23 1.84 -41.80 7.85
C GLY A 23 0.72 -41.72 8.89
N VAL A 24 -0.43 -42.35 8.62
CA VAL A 24 -1.60 -42.39 9.52
C VAL A 24 -2.18 -43.80 9.47
N LYS A 25 -2.55 -44.35 10.64
CA LYS A 25 -3.30 -45.61 10.71
C LYS A 25 -4.78 -45.33 10.45
N ILE A 26 -5.33 -46.03 9.47
CA ILE A 26 -6.74 -45.93 9.07
C ILE A 26 -7.31 -47.33 9.11
N ASP A 27 -8.44 -47.50 9.81
CA ASP A 27 -9.25 -48.70 9.65
C ASP A 27 -10.04 -48.58 8.34
N ALA A 28 -9.55 -49.27 7.31
CA ALA A 28 -10.11 -49.20 5.98
C ALA A 28 -11.55 -49.75 5.93
N ASP A 29 -11.92 -50.69 6.80
CA ASP A 29 -13.23 -51.35 6.76
C ASP A 29 -14.34 -50.42 7.28
N THR A 30 -14.02 -49.57 8.25
CA THR A 30 -14.95 -48.61 8.87
C THR A 30 -14.81 -47.19 8.34
N PHE A 31 -13.88 -46.95 7.39
CA PHE A 31 -13.65 -45.64 6.81
C PHE A 31 -14.88 -45.07 6.06
N GLU A 32 -15.25 -43.85 6.40
CA GLU A 32 -16.40 -43.10 5.90
C GLU A 32 -15.99 -41.65 5.58
N VAL A 33 -16.45 -41.12 4.45
CA VAL A 33 -16.28 -39.70 4.08
C VAL A 33 -17.53 -38.94 4.55
N LEU A 34 -17.35 -37.95 5.43
CA LEU A 34 -18.43 -37.20 6.07
C LEU A 34 -18.81 -35.93 5.29
N GLY A 35 -17.93 -35.46 4.40
CA GLY A 35 -18.13 -34.26 3.60
C GLY A 35 -16.87 -33.90 2.81
N ALA A 36 -16.83 -32.67 2.30
CA ALA A 36 -15.70 -32.19 1.48
C ALA A 36 -14.35 -32.17 2.23
N SER A 37 -14.39 -31.95 3.54
CA SER A 37 -13.20 -31.71 4.37
C SER A 37 -13.03 -32.68 5.52
N HIS A 38 -13.98 -33.58 5.77
CA HIS A 38 -13.92 -34.51 6.91
C HIS A 38 -14.18 -35.95 6.48
N ALA A 39 -13.43 -36.87 7.08
CA ALA A 39 -13.65 -38.30 7.01
C ALA A 39 -13.41 -38.90 8.40
N ARG A 40 -13.88 -40.12 8.65
CA ARG A 40 -13.63 -40.84 9.89
C ARG A 40 -13.44 -42.33 9.64
N ASP A 41 -12.86 -43.01 10.62
CA ASP A 41 -13.00 -44.45 10.80
C ASP A 41 -13.59 -44.73 12.20
N ALA A 42 -13.63 -45.99 12.64
CA ALA A 42 -14.17 -46.36 13.96
C ALA A 42 -13.38 -45.77 15.16
N HIS A 43 -12.21 -45.17 14.93
CA HIS A 43 -11.30 -44.74 15.99
C HIS A 43 -10.94 -43.26 15.93
N GLN A 44 -10.95 -42.65 14.75
CA GLN A 44 -10.41 -41.32 14.51
C GLN A 44 -11.19 -40.54 13.46
N VAL A 45 -11.17 -39.22 13.61
CA VAL A 45 -11.64 -38.27 12.60
C VAL A 45 -10.43 -37.67 11.89
N PHE A 46 -10.55 -37.47 10.59
CA PHE A 46 -9.52 -36.91 9.73
C PHE A 46 -10.02 -35.65 9.03
N LEU A 47 -9.18 -34.62 9.04
CA LEU A 47 -9.28 -33.50 8.11
C LEU A 47 -8.71 -33.95 6.76
N VAL A 48 -9.51 -33.80 5.71
CA VAL A 48 -9.13 -34.06 4.32
C VAL A 48 -8.39 -32.84 3.78
N MET A 49 -7.11 -33.00 3.48
CA MET A 49 -6.29 -31.98 2.84
C MET A 49 -5.99 -32.38 1.39
N GLU A 50 -5.55 -31.43 0.58
CA GLU A 50 -5.28 -31.66 -0.85
C GLU A 50 -4.30 -32.81 -1.12
N THR A 51 -3.40 -33.14 -0.17
CA THR A 51 -2.35 -34.14 -0.36
C THR A 51 -2.34 -35.23 0.71
N LYS A 52 -3.16 -35.15 1.75
CA LYS A 52 -3.13 -36.08 2.89
C LYS A 52 -4.38 -36.04 3.75
N LEU A 53 -4.53 -37.06 4.58
CA LEU A 53 -5.44 -37.04 5.73
C LEU A 53 -4.67 -36.65 6.99
N LYS A 54 -5.24 -35.75 7.79
CA LYS A 54 -4.66 -35.30 9.06
C LYS A 54 -5.61 -35.66 10.21
N PRO A 55 -5.18 -36.49 11.18
CA PRO A 55 -6.01 -36.79 12.35
C PRO A 55 -6.36 -35.54 13.14
N ILE A 56 -7.64 -35.39 13.49
CA ILE A 56 -8.14 -34.33 14.36
C ILE A 56 -8.03 -34.82 15.81
N LYS A 57 -7.15 -34.17 16.57
CA LYS A 57 -6.88 -34.60 17.94
C LYS A 57 -8.09 -34.34 18.83
N ARG A 58 -8.45 -35.33 19.66
CA ARG A 58 -9.53 -35.29 20.65
C ARG A 58 -10.95 -35.19 20.07
N ALA A 59 -11.11 -35.33 18.76
CA ALA A 59 -12.44 -35.51 18.16
C ALA A 59 -12.97 -36.91 18.48
N ASP A 60 -14.24 -37.00 18.89
CA ASP A 60 -14.92 -38.27 19.09
C ASP A 60 -15.49 -38.80 17.76
N ALA A 61 -14.86 -39.84 17.21
CA ALA A 61 -15.25 -40.43 15.94
C ALA A 61 -16.69 -40.93 15.91
N ALA A 62 -17.23 -41.41 17.04
CA ALA A 62 -18.56 -41.97 17.10
C ALA A 62 -19.65 -40.90 16.89
N SER A 63 -19.44 -39.71 17.44
CA SER A 63 -20.42 -38.61 17.41
C SER A 63 -20.09 -37.47 16.43
N PHE A 64 -18.93 -37.51 15.76
CA PHE A 64 -18.50 -36.43 14.87
C PHE A 64 -19.44 -36.22 13.67
N GLN A 65 -19.74 -34.96 13.39
CA GLN A 65 -20.54 -34.48 12.28
C GLN A 65 -19.75 -33.40 11.51
N SER A 66 -19.64 -33.54 10.19
CA SER A 66 -19.18 -32.45 9.32
C SER A 66 -20.31 -31.45 9.13
N LEU A 67 -20.04 -30.17 9.33
CA LEU A 67 -21.06 -29.09 9.26
C LEU A 67 -20.95 -28.24 8.00
N GLY A 68 -19.91 -28.46 7.19
CA GLY A 68 -19.72 -27.80 5.91
C GLY A 68 -18.29 -28.02 5.40
N GLN A 69 -17.69 -26.98 4.82
CA GLN A 69 -16.34 -27.07 4.24
C GLN A 69 -15.22 -26.96 5.26
N SER A 70 -15.44 -26.32 6.40
CA SER A 70 -14.36 -26.08 7.37
C SER A 70 -14.73 -26.42 8.79
N TYR A 71 -16.01 -26.55 9.09
CA TYR A 71 -16.47 -26.79 10.45
C TYR A 71 -16.97 -28.22 10.66
N GLY A 72 -16.79 -28.68 11.89
CA GLY A 72 -17.34 -29.94 12.38
C GLY A 72 -17.63 -29.84 13.86
N ARG A 73 -18.38 -30.81 14.39
CA ARG A 73 -18.62 -30.95 15.83
C ARG A 73 -18.75 -32.40 16.23
N ASP A 74 -18.48 -32.70 17.48
CA ASP A 74 -18.85 -33.96 18.11
C ASP A 74 -19.69 -33.70 19.37
N ALA A 75 -19.89 -34.71 20.23
CA ALA A 75 -20.67 -34.55 21.46
C ALA A 75 -20.03 -33.61 22.51
N GLY A 76 -18.73 -33.30 22.40
CA GLY A 76 -17.97 -32.55 23.41
C GLY A 76 -17.38 -31.22 22.93
N ALA A 77 -17.18 -31.03 21.63
CA ALA A 77 -16.55 -29.85 21.07
C ALA A 77 -16.97 -29.55 19.62
N ALA A 78 -16.85 -28.27 19.25
CA ALA A 78 -16.86 -27.82 17.87
C ALA A 78 -15.41 -27.64 17.38
N PHE A 79 -15.20 -27.75 16.06
CA PHE A 79 -13.90 -27.68 15.42
C PHE A 79 -13.95 -26.80 14.18
N PHE A 80 -12.88 -26.03 13.99
CA PHE A 80 -12.54 -25.39 12.73
C PHE A 80 -11.30 -26.09 12.18
N LEU A 81 -11.45 -26.79 11.06
CA LEU A 81 -10.44 -27.69 10.51
C LEU A 81 -9.97 -28.69 11.58
N ASP A 82 -8.69 -28.67 11.95
CA ASP A 82 -8.14 -29.52 13.01
C ASP A 82 -8.13 -28.90 14.41
N LYS A 83 -8.73 -27.72 14.60
CA LYS A 83 -8.62 -26.93 15.83
C LYS A 83 -9.93 -26.90 16.61
N PRO A 84 -9.93 -27.23 17.91
CA PRO A 84 -11.12 -27.11 18.73
C PRO A 84 -11.48 -25.63 18.95
N ILE A 85 -12.77 -25.34 18.96
CA ILE A 85 -13.35 -24.02 19.19
C ILE A 85 -13.81 -23.93 20.65
N ARG A 86 -13.45 -22.84 21.31
CA ARG A 86 -13.92 -22.56 22.67
C ARG A 86 -15.24 -21.80 22.62
N LEU A 87 -16.34 -22.50 22.85
CA LEU A 87 -17.67 -21.89 22.93
C LEU A 87 -17.79 -20.96 24.15
N LYS A 88 -18.62 -19.92 24.02
CA LYS A 88 -18.89 -18.99 25.12
C LYS A 88 -19.95 -19.58 26.04
N LYS A 89 -19.62 -19.74 27.31
CA LYS A 89 -20.52 -20.34 28.30
C LYS A 89 -21.78 -19.49 28.46
N GLY A 90 -22.95 -20.15 28.39
CA GLY A 90 -24.24 -19.55 28.74
C GLY A 90 -24.87 -18.66 27.67
N ALA A 91 -24.38 -18.68 26.43
CA ALA A 91 -24.92 -17.85 25.36
C ALA A 91 -25.36 -18.62 24.12
N GLY A 92 -24.65 -19.70 23.76
CA GLY A 92 -25.07 -20.64 22.72
C GLY A 92 -24.93 -22.09 23.17
N SER A 93 -25.08 -23.02 22.23
CA SER A 93 -25.00 -24.47 22.48
C SER A 93 -24.25 -25.20 21.38
N LEU A 94 -23.67 -26.35 21.73
CA LEU A 94 -22.99 -27.19 20.75
C LEU A 94 -23.99 -27.77 19.73
N GLU A 95 -25.22 -28.03 20.18
CA GLU A 95 -26.35 -28.53 19.39
C GLU A 95 -26.85 -27.51 18.36
N ALA A 96 -26.73 -26.21 18.64
CA ALA A 96 -27.03 -25.15 17.67
C ALA A 96 -25.83 -24.77 16.79
N PHE A 97 -24.64 -25.35 17.02
CA PHE A 97 -23.44 -25.04 16.25
C PHE A 97 -23.60 -25.44 14.78
N ARG A 98 -23.49 -24.45 13.88
CA ARG A 98 -23.60 -24.63 12.41
C ARG A 98 -22.65 -23.72 11.65
N GLU A 99 -22.23 -24.17 10.47
CA GLU A 99 -21.48 -23.36 9.51
C GLU A 99 -22.42 -22.35 8.84
N LEU A 100 -21.98 -21.09 8.71
CA LEU A 100 -22.63 -20.05 7.90
C LEU A 100 -21.90 -19.84 6.57
N ASP A 101 -20.57 -19.99 6.59
CA ASP A 101 -19.65 -19.87 5.46
C ASP A 101 -18.36 -20.65 5.80
N PRO A 102 -17.50 -21.06 4.84
CA PRO A 102 -16.28 -21.80 5.15
C PRO A 102 -15.32 -21.12 6.15
N HIS A 103 -15.50 -19.84 6.48
CA HIS A 103 -14.74 -19.17 7.53
C HIS A 103 -15.58 -18.68 8.72
N TYR A 104 -16.91 -18.84 8.68
CA TYR A 104 -17.81 -18.38 9.72
C TYR A 104 -18.78 -19.45 10.21
N ALA A 105 -18.98 -19.48 11.52
CA ALA A 105 -19.95 -20.37 12.16
C ALA A 105 -20.69 -19.64 13.29
N THR A 106 -21.82 -20.20 13.72
CA THR A 106 -22.55 -19.73 14.90
C THR A 106 -22.92 -20.89 15.81
N ASP A 107 -22.94 -20.65 17.12
CA ASP A 107 -23.44 -21.59 18.14
C ASP A 107 -24.89 -21.27 18.59
N GLY A 108 -25.60 -20.43 17.82
CA GLY A 108 -26.93 -19.96 18.16
C GLY A 108 -26.96 -18.77 19.13
N GLY A 109 -25.81 -18.28 19.59
CA GLY A 109 -25.71 -17.05 20.39
C GLY A 109 -24.50 -16.18 20.08
N TRP A 110 -23.45 -16.76 19.48
CA TRP A 110 -22.21 -16.10 19.09
C TRP A 110 -21.85 -16.42 17.65
N LEU A 111 -21.07 -15.52 17.06
CA LEU A 111 -20.42 -15.69 15.76
C LEU A 111 -18.96 -16.07 15.97
N TYR A 112 -18.43 -16.92 15.10
CA TYR A 112 -17.06 -17.39 15.10
C TYR A 112 -16.43 -17.15 13.74
N PHE A 113 -15.20 -16.62 13.71
CA PHE A 113 -14.34 -16.55 12.53
C PHE A 113 -13.16 -17.50 12.73
N GLY A 114 -13.14 -18.61 11.97
CA GLY A 114 -12.28 -19.75 12.29
C GLY A 114 -12.53 -20.23 13.73
N THR A 115 -11.50 -20.14 14.59
CA THR A 115 -11.61 -20.46 16.03
C THR A 115 -11.87 -19.25 16.92
N GLN A 116 -11.89 -18.03 16.38
CA GLN A 116 -11.99 -16.80 17.15
C GLN A 116 -13.46 -16.42 17.35
N GLN A 117 -13.81 -15.99 18.56
CA GLN A 117 -15.11 -15.38 18.84
C GLN A 117 -15.17 -13.99 18.19
N VAL A 118 -16.23 -13.74 17.44
CA VAL A 118 -16.52 -12.42 16.88
C VAL A 118 -17.66 -11.84 17.70
N GLU A 119 -17.42 -10.66 18.25
CA GLU A 119 -18.45 -9.97 19.02
C GLU A 119 -19.61 -9.59 18.08
N PRO A 120 -20.85 -9.97 18.41
CA PRO A 120 -22.00 -9.50 17.67
C PRO A 120 -22.13 -7.97 17.80
N PRO A 121 -22.81 -7.28 16.87
CA PRO A 121 -23.22 -5.88 17.06
C PRO A 121 -23.79 -5.67 18.48
N LYS A 122 -23.37 -4.62 19.20
CA LYS A 122 -23.72 -4.42 20.62
C LYS A 122 -25.22 -4.29 20.87
N ASP A 123 -25.97 -3.85 19.87
CA ASP A 123 -27.43 -3.67 19.90
C ASP A 123 -28.20 -4.83 19.23
N LEU A 124 -27.57 -6.00 19.08
CA LEU A 124 -28.16 -7.13 18.35
C LEU A 124 -29.49 -7.60 18.92
N ALA A 125 -29.65 -7.52 20.23
CA ALA A 125 -30.67 -8.27 20.92
C ALA A 125 -32.06 -7.63 20.73
N PRO A 126 -33.07 -8.40 20.28
CA PRO A 126 -33.02 -9.83 19.90
C PRO A 126 -32.62 -10.05 18.43
N PHE A 127 -31.69 -10.98 18.17
CA PHE A 127 -31.28 -11.41 16.82
C PHE A 127 -31.66 -12.87 16.58
N ASP A 128 -32.24 -13.15 15.42
CA ASP A 128 -32.65 -14.50 15.06
C ASP A 128 -31.48 -15.29 14.45
N TRP A 129 -30.75 -16.01 15.31
CA TRP A 129 -29.65 -16.87 14.89
C TRP A 129 -30.07 -18.08 14.04
N GLN A 130 -31.36 -18.45 14.04
CA GLN A 130 -31.86 -19.53 13.17
C GLN A 130 -32.00 -19.06 11.73
N ALA A 131 -32.41 -17.81 11.54
CA ALA A 131 -32.49 -17.15 10.23
C ALA A 131 -31.15 -16.52 9.80
N ALA A 132 -30.07 -16.73 10.56
CA ALA A 132 -28.79 -16.11 10.26
C ALA A 132 -28.21 -16.58 8.92
N GLU A 133 -27.86 -15.62 8.06
CA GLU A 133 -27.10 -15.83 6.82
C GLU A 133 -25.91 -14.86 6.78
N TYR A 134 -24.81 -15.32 6.19
CA TYR A 134 -23.56 -14.56 6.09
C TYR A 134 -23.11 -14.50 4.63
N ARG A 135 -22.70 -13.32 4.16
CA ARG A 135 -22.20 -13.13 2.80
C ARG A 135 -20.93 -12.27 2.80
N PRO A 136 -19.76 -12.88 2.59
CA PRO A 136 -18.51 -12.14 2.48
C PRO A 136 -18.44 -11.42 1.13
N PHE A 137 -17.84 -10.24 1.09
CA PHE A 137 -17.49 -9.59 -0.19
C PHE A 137 -16.18 -10.08 -0.79
N SER A 138 -15.34 -10.75 0.00
CA SER A 138 -14.16 -11.45 -0.49
C SER A 138 -13.88 -12.68 0.37
N VAL A 139 -13.38 -13.74 -0.27
CA VAL A 139 -12.96 -14.96 0.41
C VAL A 139 -11.54 -14.75 0.91
N ASN A 140 -11.37 -14.52 2.21
CA ASN A 140 -10.05 -14.41 2.85
C ASN A 140 -10.00 -15.24 4.12
N ALA A 141 -9.26 -16.34 4.08
CA ALA A 141 -9.12 -17.28 5.19
C ALA A 141 -8.26 -16.77 6.35
N VAL A 142 -7.51 -15.66 6.15
CA VAL A 142 -6.55 -15.13 7.12
C VAL A 142 -7.12 -13.90 7.81
N ASN A 143 -7.74 -13.00 7.04
CA ASN A 143 -8.28 -11.75 7.54
C ASN A 143 -9.79 -11.73 7.44
N ARG A 144 -10.45 -11.22 8.48
CA ARG A 144 -11.88 -10.92 8.48
C ARG A 144 -12.19 -10.00 7.30
N SER A 145 -12.86 -10.52 6.26
CA SER A 145 -13.28 -9.71 5.12
C SER A 145 -14.49 -8.85 5.50
N ASP A 146 -14.69 -7.75 4.77
CA ASP A 146 -15.96 -7.04 4.88
C ASP A 146 -17.08 -7.98 4.42
N ALA A 147 -18.20 -7.94 5.12
CA ALA A 147 -19.27 -8.91 4.90
C ALA A 147 -20.61 -8.41 5.39
N LEU A 148 -21.66 -9.07 4.92
CA LEU A 148 -23.01 -8.88 5.40
C LEU A 148 -23.43 -10.05 6.30
N LEU A 149 -24.16 -9.74 7.35
CA LEU A 149 -24.83 -10.69 8.24
C LEU A 149 -26.30 -10.29 8.34
N THR A 150 -27.24 -11.21 8.17
CA THR A 150 -28.66 -10.93 8.35
C THR A 150 -29.28 -11.91 9.33
N ASP A 151 -30.31 -11.48 10.08
CA ASP A 151 -31.23 -12.37 10.84
C ASP A 151 -32.52 -12.65 10.05
N GLY A 152 -32.51 -12.45 8.73
CA GLY A 152 -33.67 -12.54 7.86
C GLY A 152 -34.61 -11.33 7.92
N ARG A 153 -34.43 -10.40 8.88
CA ARG A 153 -35.20 -9.15 8.99
C ARG A 153 -34.33 -7.91 8.80
N ARG A 154 -33.16 -7.90 9.41
CA ARG A 154 -32.18 -6.82 9.41
C ARG A 154 -30.90 -7.30 8.76
N THR A 155 -30.18 -6.39 8.11
CA THR A 155 -28.89 -6.68 7.48
C THR A 155 -27.83 -5.81 8.12
N PHE A 156 -26.70 -6.40 8.50
CA PHE A 156 -25.60 -5.74 9.18
C PHE A 156 -24.33 -5.85 8.34
N LEU A 157 -23.60 -4.75 8.24
CA LEU A 157 -22.29 -4.68 7.60
C LEU A 157 -21.19 -4.85 8.64
N SER A 158 -20.30 -5.82 8.42
CA SER A 158 -19.00 -5.91 9.09
C SER A 158 -17.95 -5.26 8.20
N GLN A 159 -17.17 -4.36 8.76
CA GLN A 159 -15.94 -3.87 8.13
C GLN A 159 -14.76 -4.10 9.04
N TRP A 160 -13.58 -4.27 8.46
CA TRP A 160 -12.37 -4.51 9.24
C TRP A 160 -12.13 -3.38 10.27
N GLY A 161 -11.95 -3.78 11.54
CA GLY A 161 -11.75 -2.85 12.66
C GLY A 161 -12.99 -2.07 13.10
N GLN A 162 -14.09 -2.07 12.35
CA GLN A 162 -15.30 -1.34 12.73
C GLN A 162 -16.26 -2.22 13.53
N PRO A 163 -17.10 -1.61 14.41
CA PRO A 163 -18.29 -2.28 14.88
C PRO A 163 -19.19 -2.58 13.70
N TRP A 164 -20.08 -3.54 13.90
CA TRP A 164 -21.09 -3.81 12.89
C TRP A 164 -22.11 -2.67 12.81
N VAL A 165 -22.57 -2.36 11.60
CA VAL A 165 -23.54 -1.29 11.34
C VAL A 165 -24.77 -1.87 10.65
N GLU A 166 -25.97 -1.57 11.13
CA GLU A 166 -27.22 -1.98 10.49
C GLU A 166 -27.45 -1.16 9.20
N LEU A 167 -27.72 -1.85 8.10
CA LEU A 167 -28.17 -1.26 6.84
C LEU A 167 -29.70 -1.24 6.82
N GLN A 168 -30.28 -0.04 6.87
CA GLN A 168 -31.74 0.14 6.94
C GLN A 168 -32.46 -0.28 5.65
N ASP A 169 -33.50 -1.09 5.78
CA ASP A 169 -34.41 -1.53 4.70
C ASP A 169 -33.74 -2.29 3.54
N VAL A 170 -32.66 -3.01 3.83
CA VAL A 170 -31.85 -3.71 2.84
C VAL A 170 -32.00 -5.22 2.90
N ARG A 171 -32.22 -5.83 1.74
CA ARG A 171 -32.06 -7.28 1.57
C ARG A 171 -30.62 -7.64 1.27
N LEU A 172 -30.12 -8.70 1.92
CA LEU A 172 -28.74 -9.17 1.78
C LEU A 172 -28.34 -9.46 0.32
N ASP A 173 -29.24 -10.03 -0.50
CA ASP A 173 -28.97 -10.38 -1.90
C ASP A 173 -28.91 -9.18 -2.86
N ALA A 174 -29.49 -8.05 -2.48
CA ALA A 174 -29.55 -6.85 -3.32
C ALA A 174 -28.29 -5.98 -3.23
N VAL A 175 -27.54 -6.07 -2.14
CA VAL A 175 -26.36 -5.22 -1.93
C VAL A 175 -25.21 -5.67 -2.82
N THR A 176 -24.52 -4.74 -3.44
CA THR A 176 -23.23 -4.95 -4.10
C THR A 176 -22.26 -3.84 -3.69
N ARG A 177 -20.98 -4.02 -4.00
CA ARG A 177 -20.01 -2.94 -3.87
C ARG A 177 -20.15 -2.01 -5.06
N LEU A 178 -20.14 -0.71 -4.80
CA LEU A 178 -20.05 0.26 -5.88
C LEU A 178 -18.63 0.20 -6.48
N GLY A 179 -18.49 0.36 -7.81
CA GLY A 179 -17.18 0.38 -8.46
C GLY A 179 -16.40 -0.95 -8.41
N GLU A 180 -17.08 -2.11 -8.34
CA GLU A 180 -16.45 -3.45 -8.35
C GLU A 180 -15.58 -3.69 -9.60
N ASP A 181 -15.87 -2.98 -10.68
CA ASP A 181 -15.13 -2.92 -11.94
C ASP A 181 -13.84 -2.09 -11.88
N LEU A 182 -13.60 -1.31 -10.83
CA LEU A 182 -12.40 -0.48 -10.69
C LEU A 182 -11.22 -1.30 -10.15
N PRO A 183 -10.19 -1.60 -10.99
CA PRO A 183 -9.07 -2.43 -10.58
C PRO A 183 -8.22 -1.74 -9.50
N GLY A 184 -7.88 -2.47 -8.43
CA GLY A 184 -6.96 -2.03 -7.38
C GLY A 184 -7.60 -1.39 -6.15
N LEU A 185 -8.93 -1.27 -6.08
CA LEU A 185 -9.63 -0.86 -4.86
C LEU A 185 -9.78 -2.05 -3.89
N HIS A 186 -8.72 -2.35 -3.14
CA HIS A 186 -8.79 -3.39 -2.10
C HIS A 186 -9.73 -3.04 -0.93
N ARG A 187 -10.26 -1.80 -0.89
CA ARG A 187 -11.17 -1.26 0.11
C ARG A 187 -12.25 -0.41 -0.56
N GLN A 188 -13.32 -1.04 -1.01
CA GLN A 188 -14.50 -0.32 -1.47
C GLN A 188 -15.34 0.07 -0.26
N SER A 189 -15.37 1.37 0.01
CA SER A 189 -16.09 1.94 1.16
C SER A 189 -17.59 2.14 0.87
N TYR A 190 -17.99 2.05 -0.41
CA TYR A 190 -19.34 2.31 -0.88
C TYR A 190 -20.08 1.03 -1.26
N LEU A 191 -21.33 0.93 -0.82
CA LEU A 191 -22.26 -0.15 -1.15
C LEU A 191 -23.49 0.44 -1.83
N THR A 192 -24.15 -0.35 -2.67
CA THR A 192 -25.43 0.02 -3.30
C THR A 192 -26.35 -1.18 -3.39
N ASP A 193 -27.66 -0.96 -3.33
CA ASP A 193 -28.69 -1.95 -3.67
C ASP A 193 -29.46 -1.54 -4.95
N GLY A 194 -28.94 -0.53 -5.66
CA GLY A 194 -29.57 0.12 -6.81
C GLY A 194 -30.65 1.15 -6.45
N ARG A 195 -30.99 1.32 -5.17
CA ARG A 195 -31.96 2.33 -4.69
C ARG A 195 -31.33 3.31 -3.72
N SER A 196 -30.40 2.86 -2.90
CA SER A 196 -29.66 3.66 -1.95
C SER A 196 -28.16 3.38 -2.09
N VAL A 197 -27.35 4.33 -1.63
CA VAL A 197 -25.90 4.17 -1.51
C VAL A 197 -25.52 4.35 -0.05
N TRP A 198 -24.59 3.53 0.42
CA TRP A 198 -24.03 3.63 1.77
C TRP A 198 -22.53 3.84 1.71
N TYR A 199 -22.01 4.65 2.63
CA TYR A 199 -20.59 4.77 2.92
C TYR A 199 -20.32 4.25 4.33
N ARG A 200 -19.53 3.17 4.45
CA ARG A 200 -19.23 2.53 5.76
C ARG A 200 -20.46 2.22 6.63
N GLY A 201 -21.57 1.88 5.98
CA GLY A 201 -22.85 1.56 6.63
C GLY A 201 -23.77 2.76 6.84
N GLU A 202 -23.28 3.99 6.71
CA GLU A 202 -24.10 5.20 6.75
C GLU A 202 -24.77 5.41 5.39
N ARG A 203 -26.11 5.59 5.38
CA ARG A 203 -26.84 5.86 4.15
C ARG A 203 -26.57 7.30 3.71
N ILE A 204 -26.24 7.47 2.44
CA ILE A 204 -26.01 8.78 1.84
C ILE A 204 -27.34 9.36 1.40
N ASP A 205 -27.79 10.42 2.06
CA ASP A 205 -29.07 11.04 1.72
C ASP A 205 -28.97 11.93 0.48
N GLY A 206 -29.96 11.78 -0.42
CA GLY A 206 -30.11 12.62 -1.61
C GLY A 206 -29.30 12.21 -2.84
N ILE A 207 -28.43 11.19 -2.74
CA ILE A 207 -27.71 10.63 -3.89
C ILE A 207 -28.65 9.79 -4.76
N ASP A 208 -28.55 9.91 -6.08
CA ASP A 208 -29.22 9.01 -7.03
C ASP A 208 -28.40 7.75 -7.24
N ALA A 209 -28.80 6.68 -6.54
CA ALA A 209 -28.15 5.37 -6.59
C ALA A 209 -28.07 4.75 -7.99
N ARG A 210 -28.92 5.16 -8.95
CA ARG A 210 -28.92 4.61 -10.31
C ARG A 210 -27.83 5.20 -11.18
N SER A 211 -27.48 6.46 -10.96
CA SER A 211 -26.36 7.15 -11.61
C SER A 211 -25.09 7.12 -10.77
N ALA A 212 -25.14 6.56 -9.56
CA ALA A 212 -24.03 6.59 -8.63
C ALA A 212 -22.80 5.89 -9.22
N ARG A 213 -21.68 6.61 -9.27
CA ARG A 213 -20.40 6.12 -9.76
C ARG A 213 -19.32 6.42 -8.73
N GLN A 214 -18.59 5.38 -8.35
CA GLN A 214 -17.46 5.56 -7.45
C GLN A 214 -16.30 6.25 -8.17
N LEU A 215 -15.77 7.31 -7.56
CA LEU A 215 -14.65 8.10 -8.09
C LEU A 215 -13.30 7.73 -7.45
N GLY A 216 -13.33 7.09 -6.27
CA GLY A 216 -12.15 6.67 -5.50
C GLY A 216 -12.56 5.99 -4.20
N ILE A 217 -11.64 5.76 -3.25
CA ILE A 217 -11.93 5.04 -1.99
C ILE A 217 -12.99 5.75 -1.13
N SER A 218 -12.99 7.09 -1.17
CA SER A 218 -13.79 7.94 -0.29
C SER A 218 -14.66 8.93 -1.05
N ALA A 219 -14.83 8.80 -2.37
CA ALA A 219 -15.70 9.68 -3.15
C ALA A 219 -16.62 8.90 -4.10
N VAL A 220 -17.87 9.36 -4.20
CA VAL A 220 -18.89 8.88 -5.13
C VAL A 220 -19.57 10.08 -5.77
N GLU A 221 -19.93 10.00 -7.04
CA GLU A 221 -20.75 10.99 -7.72
C GLU A 221 -22.07 10.39 -8.16
N ASP A 222 -23.07 11.23 -8.36
CA ASP A 222 -24.25 10.94 -9.18
C ASP A 222 -24.38 12.01 -10.28
N ASP A 223 -25.45 11.98 -11.06
CA ASP A 223 -25.66 12.96 -12.15
C ASP A 223 -25.79 14.41 -11.66
N ARG A 224 -25.93 14.66 -10.35
CA ARG A 224 -26.23 15.96 -9.76
C ARG A 224 -25.09 16.51 -8.91
N ARG A 225 -24.37 15.66 -8.19
CA ARG A 225 -23.49 16.02 -7.08
C ARG A 225 -22.37 15.01 -6.88
N VAL A 226 -21.34 15.45 -6.18
CA VAL A 226 -20.29 14.60 -5.64
C VAL A 226 -20.49 14.50 -4.13
N TYR A 227 -20.15 13.34 -3.59
CA TYR A 227 -20.13 13.06 -2.17
C TYR A 227 -18.73 12.60 -1.78
N VAL A 228 -18.28 13.06 -0.61
CA VAL A 228 -17.05 12.60 0.04
C VAL A 228 -17.46 11.97 1.36
N GLY A 229 -17.24 10.67 1.48
CA GLY A 229 -17.90 9.85 2.49
C GLY A 229 -19.42 9.88 2.30
N ALA A 230 -20.16 10.20 3.38
CA ALA A 230 -21.61 10.37 3.31
C ALA A 230 -22.05 11.81 3.01
N GLU A 231 -21.12 12.76 2.95
CA GLU A 231 -21.44 14.19 2.89
C GLU A 231 -21.38 14.73 1.46
N PRO A 232 -22.33 15.59 1.04
CA PRO A 232 -22.26 16.24 -0.26
C PRO A 232 -21.07 17.21 -0.31
N ALA A 233 -20.21 17.03 -1.29
CA ALA A 233 -19.18 17.99 -1.63
C ALA A 233 -19.78 19.11 -2.49
N ALA A 234 -19.26 20.33 -2.35
CA ALA A 234 -19.58 21.45 -3.23
C ALA A 234 -18.36 21.79 -4.10
N PRO A 235 -18.05 21.05 -5.19
CA PRO A 235 -17.01 21.48 -6.09
C PRO A 235 -17.53 22.63 -6.98
N ALA A 236 -16.70 23.64 -7.22
CA ALA A 236 -16.93 24.56 -8.33
C ALA A 236 -16.89 23.76 -9.66
N PRO A 237 -17.71 24.12 -10.68
CA PRO A 237 -17.65 23.47 -11.99
C PRO A 237 -16.23 23.52 -12.58
N GLY A 238 -15.60 22.36 -12.80
CA GLY A 238 -14.23 22.24 -13.33
C GLY A 238 -13.20 21.66 -12.35
N THR A 239 -13.42 21.72 -11.03
CA THR A 239 -12.56 21.06 -10.04
C THR A 239 -12.65 19.53 -10.12
N LEU A 240 -13.82 19.05 -10.54
CA LEU A 240 -14.17 17.64 -10.72
C LEU A 240 -13.27 16.89 -11.72
N ALA A 241 -12.99 17.49 -12.89
CA ALA A 241 -12.16 16.86 -13.93
C ALA A 241 -10.69 16.71 -13.51
N TRP A 242 -10.21 17.60 -12.63
CA TRP A 242 -8.87 17.54 -12.05
C TRP A 242 -8.81 16.53 -10.89
N MET A 243 -9.81 16.54 -10.01
CA MET A 243 -9.91 15.63 -8.87
C MET A 243 -10.08 14.16 -9.27
N THR A 244 -10.81 13.86 -10.36
CA THR A 244 -10.98 12.47 -10.85
C THR A 244 -9.71 11.82 -11.39
N ALA A 245 -8.65 12.58 -11.67
CA ALA A 245 -7.37 12.03 -12.10
C ALA A 245 -6.45 11.66 -10.92
N ASP A 246 -6.49 12.43 -9.82
CA ASP A 246 -5.57 12.27 -8.67
C ASP A 246 -6.19 11.58 -7.44
N LEU A 247 -7.52 11.57 -7.28
CA LEU A 247 -8.20 11.01 -6.08
C LEU A 247 -8.17 9.48 -5.97
N TYR A 248 -7.55 8.77 -6.91
CA TYR A 248 -7.46 7.32 -6.85
C TYR A 248 -6.58 6.80 -5.70
N ARG A 249 -5.82 7.64 -4.95
CA ARG A 249 -4.67 7.10 -4.17
C ARG A 249 -4.31 7.70 -2.80
N THR A 250 -5.00 8.70 -2.25
CA THR A 250 -4.68 9.20 -0.88
C THR A 250 -5.80 8.89 0.11
N GLU A 251 -5.49 8.09 1.16
CA GLU A 251 -6.40 7.83 2.29
C GLU A 251 -6.54 9.07 3.21
N GLU A 252 -5.77 10.13 3.00
CA GLU A 252 -5.56 11.20 3.98
C GLU A 252 -5.50 12.56 3.28
N SER A 253 -6.59 13.34 3.36
CA SER A 253 -6.67 14.83 3.28
C SER A 253 -7.93 15.29 2.55
N LEU A 254 -9.06 15.33 3.26
CA LEU A 254 -10.17 16.22 2.92
C LEU A 254 -10.74 16.81 4.20
N LEU A 255 -10.34 18.02 4.54
CA LEU A 255 -11.11 18.90 5.41
C LEU A 255 -11.38 20.24 4.72
N GLN A 256 -12.69 20.46 4.52
CA GLN A 256 -13.45 21.68 4.21
C GLN A 256 -12.71 22.92 3.70
N LEU A 257 -12.86 23.20 2.40
CA LEU A 257 -12.59 24.52 1.82
C LEU A 257 -13.88 25.36 1.77
N SER A 258 -13.81 26.61 2.21
CA SER A 258 -14.87 27.62 2.04
C SER A 258 -14.98 28.08 0.58
N PRO A 259 -16.17 28.42 0.06
CA PRO A 259 -16.38 28.79 -1.34
C PRO A 259 -15.97 30.25 -1.63
N GLY A 260 -15.13 30.50 -2.65
CA GLY A 260 -14.94 31.89 -3.13
C GLY A 260 -13.80 32.27 -4.09
N ALA A 261 -12.89 31.41 -4.54
CA ALA A 261 -11.75 31.87 -5.38
C ALA A 261 -11.90 31.54 -6.89
N PRO A 262 -11.75 32.51 -7.81
CA PRO A 262 -11.89 32.29 -9.24
C PRO A 262 -10.61 31.73 -9.88
N ALA A 263 -10.80 30.76 -10.79
CA ALA A 263 -9.73 30.17 -11.59
C ALA A 263 -9.22 31.14 -12.67
N ARG A 264 -7.89 31.23 -12.83
CA ARG A 264 -7.23 31.83 -14.01
C ARG A 264 -6.18 30.89 -14.56
N THR A 265 -6.20 30.74 -15.88
CA THR A 265 -5.27 29.93 -16.68
C THR A 265 -3.94 30.67 -16.88
N LEU A 266 -2.82 29.96 -16.78
CA LEU A 266 -1.46 30.50 -16.99
C LEU A 266 -0.76 29.80 -18.15
N ALA A 267 0.00 30.61 -18.90
CA ALA A 267 0.66 30.29 -20.15
C ALA A 267 2.02 29.60 -19.95
N ALA A 268 2.39 28.74 -20.91
CA ALA A 268 3.69 28.07 -20.98
C ALA A 268 4.83 29.05 -21.35
N GLY A 269 5.99 28.87 -20.72
CA GLY A 269 7.23 29.60 -21.01
C GLY A 269 7.95 29.10 -22.28
N PRO A 270 8.95 29.85 -22.78
CA PRO A 270 9.56 29.61 -24.09
C PRO A 270 10.67 28.54 -24.02
N GLY A 271 10.31 27.29 -24.25
CA GLY A 271 11.24 26.21 -24.60
C GLY A 271 11.42 26.12 -26.12
N SER A 272 12.55 25.56 -26.58
CA SER A 272 12.69 25.20 -28.02
C SER A 272 11.52 24.31 -28.44
N PRO A 273 10.91 24.54 -29.61
CA PRO A 273 9.73 23.79 -30.02
C PRO A 273 10.02 22.30 -29.99
N ALA A 274 9.11 21.53 -29.39
CA ALA A 274 9.20 20.08 -29.40
C ALA A 274 9.28 19.58 -30.85
N PRO A 275 10.06 18.51 -31.12
CA PRO A 275 10.06 17.87 -32.43
C PRO A 275 8.63 17.42 -32.78
N SER A 276 8.29 17.38 -34.08
CA SER A 276 7.02 16.77 -34.49
C SER A 276 6.98 15.30 -34.05
N VAL A 277 5.77 14.74 -33.90
CA VAL A 277 5.61 13.34 -33.48
C VAL A 277 6.32 12.39 -34.45
N GLU A 278 6.28 12.67 -35.76
CA GLU A 278 6.97 11.92 -36.80
C GLU A 278 8.49 11.94 -36.62
N ALA A 279 9.06 13.12 -36.39
CA ALA A 279 10.48 13.29 -36.18
C ALA A 279 10.95 12.57 -34.89
N ALA A 280 10.15 12.64 -33.83
CA ALA A 280 10.44 11.95 -32.58
C ALA A 280 10.33 10.41 -32.72
N PHE A 281 9.34 9.92 -33.46
CA PHE A 281 9.18 8.48 -33.71
C PHE A 281 10.29 7.94 -34.62
N GLU A 282 10.66 8.71 -35.66
CA GLU A 282 11.79 8.37 -36.52
C GLU A 282 13.11 8.33 -35.74
N ALA A 283 13.35 9.30 -34.85
CA ALA A 283 14.52 9.32 -33.98
C ALA A 283 14.58 8.08 -33.07
N LEU A 284 13.45 7.70 -32.46
CA LEU A 284 13.34 6.46 -31.68
C LEU A 284 13.74 5.24 -32.53
N LEU A 285 13.14 5.06 -33.71
CA LEU A 285 13.45 3.92 -34.57
C LEU A 285 14.91 3.92 -35.02
N ARG A 286 15.49 5.08 -35.36
CA ARG A 286 16.90 5.19 -35.74
C ARG A 286 17.83 4.76 -34.60
N ALA A 287 17.49 5.08 -33.35
CA ALA A 287 18.27 4.70 -32.18
C ALA A 287 18.28 3.18 -31.93
N VAL A 288 17.19 2.46 -32.25
CA VAL A 288 17.05 1.04 -31.91
C VAL A 288 17.11 0.05 -33.09
N ILE A 289 16.91 0.49 -34.34
CA ILE A 289 16.74 -0.43 -35.49
C ILE A 289 18.00 -1.26 -35.76
N ALA A 290 19.16 -0.63 -35.71
CA ALA A 290 20.47 -1.25 -35.89
C ALA A 290 20.71 -2.36 -34.85
N PRO A 291 20.69 -2.08 -33.53
CA PRO A 291 20.89 -3.12 -32.51
C PRO A 291 19.76 -4.17 -32.52
N ALA A 292 18.52 -3.79 -32.82
CA ALA A 292 17.41 -4.74 -32.92
C ALA A 292 17.63 -5.75 -34.06
N PHE A 293 18.02 -5.29 -35.26
CA PHE A 293 18.23 -6.16 -36.41
C PHE A 293 19.44 -7.09 -36.21
N THR A 294 20.52 -6.59 -35.60
CA THR A 294 21.65 -7.44 -35.18
C THR A 294 21.21 -8.57 -34.27
N ALA A 295 20.33 -8.28 -33.31
CA ALA A 295 19.79 -9.29 -32.39
C ALA A 295 18.87 -10.29 -33.14
N PHE A 296 17.97 -9.78 -33.99
CA PHE A 296 17.00 -10.59 -34.71
C PHE A 296 17.64 -11.53 -35.74
N ASP A 297 18.77 -11.12 -36.35
CA ASP A 297 19.51 -11.98 -37.28
C ASP A 297 20.14 -13.21 -36.58
N ARG A 298 20.37 -13.13 -35.26
CA ARG A 298 20.95 -14.21 -34.44
C ARG A 298 19.90 -15.05 -33.72
N HIS A 299 18.82 -14.42 -33.27
CA HIS A 299 17.78 -15.04 -32.46
C HIS A 299 16.41 -14.57 -32.93
N LEU A 300 15.37 -15.39 -32.83
CA LEU A 300 14.02 -14.91 -33.08
C LEU A 300 13.67 -13.79 -32.07
N PRO A 301 12.91 -12.75 -32.46
CA PRO A 301 12.55 -11.61 -31.58
C PRO A 301 11.93 -11.98 -30.21
N LEU A 302 11.44 -13.23 -30.07
CA LEU A 302 10.82 -13.79 -28.87
C LEU A 302 11.76 -14.68 -28.02
N GLU A 303 12.93 -15.07 -28.55
CA GLU A 303 13.82 -16.08 -27.94
C GLU A 303 15.12 -15.50 -27.37
N VAL A 304 15.27 -14.17 -27.37
CA VAL A 304 16.52 -13.51 -26.96
C VAL A 304 16.60 -13.41 -25.44
N THR A 305 17.66 -13.98 -24.84
CA THR A 305 17.97 -13.79 -23.42
C THR A 305 19.05 -12.71 -23.22
N PRO A 306 19.10 -12.01 -22.06
CA PRO A 306 20.00 -10.87 -21.83
C PRO A 306 21.49 -11.15 -22.07
N GLY A 307 21.94 -12.37 -21.80
CA GLY A 307 23.35 -12.76 -21.91
C GLY A 307 23.87 -12.83 -23.34
N ASP A 308 22.96 -12.84 -24.34
CA ASP A 308 23.30 -13.05 -25.74
C ASP A 308 23.54 -11.73 -26.51
N LEU A 309 23.27 -10.59 -25.88
CA LEU A 309 23.32 -9.26 -26.50
C LEU A 309 24.66 -8.56 -26.28
N ASP A 310 25.57 -8.72 -27.24
CA ASP A 310 26.70 -7.81 -27.40
C ASP A 310 26.29 -6.60 -28.23
N LEU A 311 25.76 -5.57 -27.56
CA LEU A 311 25.37 -4.29 -28.17
C LEU A 311 26.58 -3.45 -28.63
N SER A 312 27.81 -3.87 -28.35
CA SER A 312 29.02 -3.22 -28.84
C SER A 312 29.37 -3.65 -30.28
N VAL A 313 28.70 -4.67 -30.81
CA VAL A 313 28.90 -5.11 -32.19
C VAL A 313 28.33 -4.04 -33.14
N PRO A 314 29.15 -3.47 -34.05
CA PRO A 314 28.65 -2.52 -35.03
C PRO A 314 27.54 -3.18 -35.87
N PRO A 315 26.48 -2.44 -36.22
CA PRO A 315 25.37 -3.01 -36.96
C PRO A 315 25.87 -3.67 -38.25
N PRO A 316 25.29 -4.81 -38.65
CA PRO A 316 25.63 -5.41 -39.92
C PRO A 316 25.43 -4.38 -41.03
N ALA A 317 26.37 -4.31 -41.96
CA ALA A 317 26.26 -3.44 -43.12
C ALA A 317 24.94 -3.76 -43.85
N GLY A 318 24.01 -2.79 -43.90
CA GLY A 318 22.73 -2.95 -44.59
C GLY A 318 21.47 -2.74 -43.76
N VAL A 319 21.47 -1.92 -42.71
CA VAL A 319 20.20 -1.35 -42.19
C VAL A 319 19.58 -0.53 -43.33
N PRO A 320 18.43 -0.95 -43.88
CA PRO A 320 17.90 -0.28 -45.05
C PRO A 320 17.37 1.09 -44.67
N ALA A 321 17.43 2.02 -45.62
CA ALA A 321 16.79 3.32 -45.46
C ALA A 321 15.29 3.12 -45.21
N PHE A 322 14.74 3.87 -44.26
CA PHE A 322 13.32 3.85 -43.97
C PHE A 322 12.77 5.28 -43.86
N THR A 323 11.46 5.41 -44.07
CA THR A 323 10.70 6.64 -43.87
C THR A 323 9.56 6.38 -42.91
N VAL A 324 9.25 7.37 -42.08
CA VAL A 324 8.12 7.34 -41.14
C VAL A 324 7.06 8.31 -41.62
N THR A 325 5.83 7.83 -41.81
CA THR A 325 4.68 8.65 -42.17
C THR A 325 3.57 8.46 -41.15
N ARG A 326 3.05 9.56 -40.61
CA ARG A 326 1.87 9.52 -39.73
C ARG A 326 0.60 9.33 -40.56
N LEU A 327 -0.23 8.38 -40.14
CA LEU A 327 -1.52 8.10 -40.76
C LEU A 327 -2.65 8.90 -40.06
N PRO A 328 -3.77 9.17 -40.75
CA PRO A 328 -4.90 9.94 -40.17
C PRO A 328 -5.51 9.34 -38.90
N ASN A 329 -5.39 8.02 -38.71
CA ASN A 329 -5.89 7.29 -37.54
C ASN A 329 -4.92 7.31 -36.34
N GLY A 330 -3.78 8.00 -36.47
CA GLY A 330 -2.79 8.11 -35.39
C GLY A 330 -1.70 7.05 -35.41
N LEU A 331 -1.81 6.03 -36.24
CA LEU A 331 -0.76 5.04 -36.44
C LEU A 331 0.40 5.61 -37.27
N PHE A 332 1.55 4.96 -37.19
CA PHE A 332 2.74 5.27 -37.97
C PHE A 332 2.97 4.18 -39.00
N GLU A 333 3.17 4.60 -40.24
CA GLU A 333 3.65 3.77 -41.34
C GLU A 333 5.18 3.89 -41.42
N VAL A 334 5.87 2.75 -41.33
CA VAL A 334 7.32 2.65 -41.53
C VAL A 334 7.57 1.90 -42.82
N SER A 335 8.17 2.58 -43.79
CA SER A 335 8.35 2.06 -45.16
C SER A 335 9.83 1.93 -45.48
N SER A 336 10.24 0.80 -46.06
CA SER A 336 11.61 0.52 -46.48
C SER A 336 11.63 -0.32 -47.77
N GLY A 337 11.92 0.31 -48.90
CA GLY A 337 11.73 -0.31 -50.22
C GLY A 337 10.24 -0.62 -50.47
N ASP A 338 9.94 -1.85 -50.87
CA ASP A 338 8.56 -2.33 -51.10
C ASP A 338 7.87 -2.84 -49.82
N HIS A 339 8.51 -2.70 -48.67
CA HIS A 339 8.01 -3.20 -47.38
C HIS A 339 7.41 -2.06 -46.57
N VAL A 340 6.21 -2.31 -46.01
CA VAL A 340 5.42 -1.33 -45.27
C VAL A 340 4.85 -1.98 -44.02
N VAL A 341 5.08 -1.37 -42.86
CA VAL A 341 4.50 -1.79 -41.58
C VAL A 341 3.79 -0.64 -40.89
N THR A 342 2.62 -0.91 -40.32
CA THR A 342 1.85 0.07 -39.54
C THR A 342 1.82 -0.33 -38.06
N ALA A 343 2.09 0.62 -37.15
CA ALA A 343 2.04 0.39 -35.72
C ALA A 343 1.65 1.64 -34.93
N ALA A 344 1.14 1.44 -33.71
CA ALA A 344 1.00 2.50 -32.72
C ALA A 344 2.39 2.90 -32.17
N PRO A 345 2.57 4.13 -31.68
CA PRO A 345 3.84 4.59 -31.12
C PRO A 345 4.40 3.69 -30.01
N SER A 346 3.57 3.28 -29.05
CA SER A 346 3.98 2.37 -27.97
C SER A 346 4.34 0.96 -28.45
N ALA A 347 3.93 0.59 -29.66
CA ALA A 347 4.20 -0.70 -30.31
C ALA A 347 5.42 -0.66 -31.25
N TRP A 348 6.34 0.29 -31.06
CA TRP A 348 7.55 0.46 -31.87
C TRP A 348 8.39 -0.83 -32.04
N TYR A 349 8.49 -1.65 -30.99
CA TYR A 349 9.23 -2.92 -31.03
C TYR A 349 8.59 -3.93 -32.00
N SER A 350 7.25 -4.02 -32.00
CA SER A 350 6.50 -4.85 -32.93
C SER A 350 6.65 -4.36 -34.37
N ALA A 351 6.71 -3.04 -34.59
CA ALA A 351 6.98 -2.45 -35.91
C ALA A 351 8.34 -2.91 -36.45
N LEU A 352 9.39 -2.83 -35.62
CA LEU A 352 10.74 -3.27 -35.99
C LEU A 352 10.82 -4.76 -36.31
N SER A 353 10.20 -5.60 -35.48
CA SER A 353 10.15 -7.05 -35.68
C SER A 353 9.47 -7.42 -37.00
N ARG A 354 8.35 -6.77 -37.32
CA ARG A 354 7.63 -6.99 -38.59
C ARG A 354 8.44 -6.50 -39.79
N LEU A 355 9.02 -5.30 -39.70
CA LEU A 355 9.85 -4.74 -40.77
C LEU A 355 11.03 -5.66 -41.07
N TRP A 356 11.73 -6.13 -40.03
CA TRP A 356 12.82 -7.10 -40.17
C TRP A 356 12.34 -8.41 -40.81
N SER A 357 11.21 -8.97 -40.36
CA SER A 357 10.67 -10.23 -40.89
C SER A 357 10.39 -10.13 -42.39
N GLN A 358 9.75 -9.03 -42.82
CA GLN A 358 9.46 -8.75 -44.22
C GLN A 358 10.74 -8.61 -45.06
N LEU A 359 11.72 -7.84 -44.60
CA LEU A 359 13.00 -7.64 -45.27
C LEU A 359 13.82 -8.94 -45.40
N ARG A 360 13.71 -9.83 -44.41
CA ARG A 360 14.38 -11.14 -44.42
C ARG A 360 13.56 -12.25 -45.09
N ARG A 361 12.39 -11.92 -45.65
CA ARG A 361 11.42 -12.88 -46.23
C ARG A 361 11.09 -14.03 -45.27
N ARG A 362 11.00 -13.72 -43.97
CA ARG A 362 10.56 -14.65 -42.93
C ARG A 362 9.06 -14.48 -42.71
N ALA A 363 8.41 -15.53 -42.21
CA ALA A 363 7.02 -15.42 -41.79
C ALA A 363 6.88 -14.33 -40.72
N ASP A 364 5.81 -13.54 -40.79
CA ASP A 364 5.50 -12.53 -39.78
C ASP A 364 5.40 -13.22 -38.42
N GLY A 365 6.42 -13.04 -37.59
CA GLY A 365 6.34 -13.38 -36.17
C GLY A 365 5.35 -12.42 -35.54
N HIS A 366 4.10 -12.84 -35.38
CA HIS A 366 3.12 -12.07 -34.62
C HIS A 366 3.59 -12.00 -33.16
N LEU A 367 4.20 -10.87 -32.79
CA LEU A 367 4.31 -10.48 -31.39
C LEU A 367 2.89 -10.16 -30.91
N VAL A 368 2.29 -11.08 -30.16
CA VAL A 368 1.03 -10.82 -29.46
C VAL A 368 1.33 -9.77 -28.40
N PHE A 369 1.02 -8.51 -28.70
CA PHE A 369 0.96 -7.47 -27.70
C PHE A 369 -0.22 -7.82 -26.79
N VAL A 370 0.04 -8.12 -25.51
CA VAL A 370 -1.04 -8.33 -24.55
C VAL A 370 -1.63 -6.95 -24.25
N GLY A 371 -2.82 -6.69 -24.78
CA GLY A 371 -3.53 -5.44 -24.55
C GLY A 371 -3.63 -5.14 -23.06
N HIS A 372 -3.38 -3.88 -22.70
CA HIS A 372 -3.80 -3.19 -21.48
C HIS A 372 -4.01 -4.10 -20.25
N GLY A 373 -3.00 -4.20 -19.39
CA GLY A 373 -3.21 -4.62 -18.00
C GLY A 373 -2.82 -6.05 -17.63
N THR A 374 -2.11 -6.79 -18.48
CA THR A 374 -1.45 -8.03 -18.03
C THR A 374 0.04 -8.00 -18.36
N MET A 375 0.83 -8.47 -17.40
CA MET A 375 2.27 -8.31 -17.27
C MET A 375 3.01 -8.58 -18.59
N MET A 376 3.76 -7.60 -19.11
CA MET A 376 4.84 -7.90 -20.05
C MET A 376 5.85 -8.83 -19.36
N PRO A 377 6.56 -9.71 -20.10
CA PRO A 377 7.59 -10.60 -19.53
C PRO A 377 8.61 -9.82 -18.68
N ASP A 378 9.34 -10.53 -17.80
CA ASP A 378 10.31 -10.00 -16.83
C ASP A 378 11.21 -8.84 -17.34
N ALA A 379 11.83 -8.11 -16.40
CA ALA A 379 12.67 -6.92 -16.58
C ALA A 379 13.90 -7.07 -17.54
N ASP A 380 14.00 -8.20 -18.22
CA ASP A 380 15.15 -8.71 -18.95
C ASP A 380 14.85 -9.00 -20.43
N SER A 381 13.71 -8.57 -20.98
CA SER A 381 13.42 -8.74 -22.42
C SER A 381 14.28 -7.83 -23.33
N LEU A 382 14.56 -8.27 -24.56
CA LEU A 382 15.26 -7.47 -25.59
C LEU A 382 14.60 -6.10 -25.83
N GLN A 383 13.26 -6.02 -25.77
CA GLN A 383 12.53 -4.75 -25.85
C GLN A 383 12.99 -3.76 -24.78
N ILE A 384 13.19 -4.22 -23.54
CA ILE A 384 13.65 -3.38 -22.43
C ILE A 384 15.09 -2.92 -22.66
N GLN A 385 15.97 -3.78 -23.16
CA GLN A 385 17.36 -3.42 -23.46
C GLN A 385 17.47 -2.39 -24.59
N LEU A 386 16.70 -2.54 -25.66
CA LEU A 386 16.61 -1.56 -26.74
C LEU A 386 16.02 -0.24 -26.25
N ALA A 387 15.02 -0.32 -25.37
CA ALA A 387 14.44 0.87 -24.78
C ALA A 387 15.45 1.62 -23.89
N LYS A 388 16.34 0.92 -23.16
CA LYS A 388 17.45 1.55 -22.41
C LYS A 388 18.35 2.38 -23.33
N LEU A 389 18.67 1.85 -24.52
CA LEU A 389 19.51 2.54 -25.51
C LEU A 389 18.85 3.82 -26.05
N ALA A 390 17.53 3.82 -26.20
CA ALA A 390 16.75 4.92 -26.77
C ALA A 390 15.91 5.66 -25.74
N PHE A 391 16.35 5.69 -24.49
CA PHE A 391 15.56 6.26 -23.38
C PHE A 391 15.20 7.73 -23.64
N GLY A 392 16.15 8.53 -24.12
CA GLY A 392 15.92 9.96 -24.41
C GLY A 392 14.91 10.16 -25.54
N GLU A 393 14.99 9.33 -26.57
CA GLU A 393 14.10 9.34 -27.72
C GLU A 393 12.68 8.87 -27.36
N ILE A 394 12.54 7.89 -26.46
CA ILE A 394 11.24 7.46 -25.93
C ILE A 394 10.57 8.61 -25.17
N LEU A 395 11.31 9.33 -24.33
CA LEU A 395 10.76 10.48 -23.61
C LEU A 395 10.40 11.62 -24.56
N ALA A 396 11.25 11.91 -25.56
CA ALA A 396 10.97 12.93 -26.57
C ALA A 396 9.70 12.62 -27.38
N LEU A 397 9.51 11.35 -27.75
CA LEU A 397 8.30 10.88 -28.42
C LEU A 397 7.07 11.00 -27.51
N ALA A 398 7.18 10.62 -26.25
CA ALA A 398 6.07 10.75 -25.30
C ALA A 398 5.65 12.21 -25.11
N SER A 399 6.61 13.13 -25.01
CA SER A 399 6.33 14.58 -24.97
C SER A 399 5.64 15.06 -26.23
N ALA A 400 6.18 14.72 -27.40
CA ALA A 400 5.61 15.13 -28.69
C ALA A 400 4.17 14.61 -28.84
N LEU A 401 3.90 13.36 -28.48
CA LEU A 401 2.55 12.77 -28.52
C LEU A 401 1.58 13.48 -27.57
N PHE A 402 2.06 13.93 -26.42
CA PHE A 402 1.21 14.59 -25.43
C PHE A 402 0.85 16.02 -25.81
N GLU A 403 1.79 16.74 -26.43
CA GLU A 403 1.61 18.11 -26.90
C GLU A 403 0.84 18.18 -28.24
N ASP A 404 0.90 17.12 -29.06
CA ASP A 404 0.21 17.07 -30.34
C ASP A 404 -1.32 16.90 -30.14
N PRO A 405 -2.15 17.79 -30.71
CA PRO A 405 -3.62 17.74 -30.60
C PRO A 405 -4.25 16.63 -31.48
N GLY A 406 -3.47 15.61 -31.81
CA GLY A 406 -3.75 14.54 -32.74
C GLY A 406 -4.97 13.68 -32.43
N PRO A 407 -5.11 12.54 -33.12
CA PRO A 407 -6.26 11.67 -32.95
C PRO A 407 -6.40 11.19 -31.49
N PRO A 408 -7.63 10.89 -31.04
CA PRO A 408 -7.89 10.39 -29.69
C PRO A 408 -6.99 9.19 -29.36
N GLY A 409 -6.35 9.21 -28.18
CA GLY A 409 -5.46 8.14 -27.71
C GLY A 409 -3.98 8.50 -27.67
N TYR A 410 -3.54 9.61 -28.28
CA TYR A 410 -2.13 10.04 -28.20
C TYR A 410 -1.63 10.29 -26.78
N ARG A 411 -2.50 10.80 -25.91
CA ARG A 411 -2.18 10.94 -24.48
C ARG A 411 -2.00 9.59 -23.80
N ASP A 412 -2.73 8.56 -24.20
CA ASP A 412 -2.59 7.22 -23.64
C ASP A 412 -1.33 6.52 -24.17
N GLU A 413 -0.99 6.72 -25.43
CA GLU A 413 0.29 6.30 -26.03
C GLU A 413 1.48 6.99 -25.34
N ALA A 414 1.38 8.30 -25.08
CA ALA A 414 2.38 9.06 -24.33
C ALA A 414 2.58 8.51 -22.91
N ARG A 415 1.47 8.22 -22.20
CA ARG A 415 1.50 7.57 -20.87
C ARG A 415 2.13 6.18 -20.93
N ALA A 416 1.80 5.38 -21.93
CA ALA A 416 2.38 4.05 -22.10
C ALA A 416 3.90 4.10 -22.33
N LEU A 417 4.38 5.07 -23.12
CA LEU A 417 5.80 5.28 -23.37
C LEU A 417 6.56 5.81 -22.14
N VAL A 418 5.98 6.75 -21.39
CA VAL A 418 6.56 7.19 -20.11
C VAL A 418 6.54 6.05 -19.09
N HIS A 419 5.49 5.23 -19.08
CA HIS A 419 5.44 4.07 -18.20
C HIS A 419 6.54 3.04 -18.54
N LEU A 420 6.73 2.76 -19.84
CA LEU A 420 7.83 1.94 -20.32
C LEU A 420 9.17 2.54 -19.86
N ALA A 421 9.38 3.84 -20.12
CA ALA A 421 10.62 4.54 -19.83
C ALA A 421 10.97 4.58 -18.34
N LEU A 422 10.07 5.09 -17.51
CA LEU A 422 10.39 5.39 -16.11
C LEU A 422 10.22 4.20 -15.17
N PHE A 423 9.44 3.17 -15.53
CA PHE A 423 9.09 2.09 -14.60
C PHE A 423 9.56 0.70 -15.03
N ARG A 424 9.77 0.47 -16.34
CA ARG A 424 10.12 -0.88 -16.85
C ARG A 424 11.54 -0.98 -17.36
N ILE A 425 12.06 0.09 -17.96
CA ILE A 425 13.46 0.16 -18.39
C ILE A 425 14.42 0.08 -17.20
N ASP A 426 14.02 0.58 -16.04
CA ASP A 426 14.77 0.40 -14.79
C ASP A 426 13.84 0.48 -13.57
N PRO A 427 13.68 -0.57 -12.76
CA PRO A 427 13.20 -0.41 -11.40
C PRO A 427 14.38 0.10 -10.52
N PHE A 428 14.81 1.34 -10.76
CA PHE A 428 15.72 2.16 -9.92
C PHE A 428 17.05 1.53 -9.41
N HIS A 429 17.59 0.49 -10.05
CA HIS A 429 18.86 -0.12 -9.64
C HIS A 429 20.01 0.06 -10.64
N HIS A 430 19.75 0.50 -11.89
CA HIS A 430 20.75 0.53 -12.96
C HIS A 430 21.08 1.92 -13.56
N LEU A 431 20.42 3.01 -13.13
CA LEU A 431 20.82 4.39 -13.45
C LEU A 431 22.23 4.79 -12.95
N ARG A 432 22.99 3.89 -12.32
CA ARG A 432 24.44 4.09 -12.11
C ARG A 432 25.25 4.14 -13.41
N GLY A 433 24.66 3.77 -14.56
CA GLY A 433 25.31 3.78 -15.88
C GLY A 433 24.70 4.70 -16.94
N VAL A 434 23.52 5.28 -16.71
CA VAL A 434 22.94 6.28 -17.62
C VAL A 434 23.50 7.64 -17.20
N ASP A 435 24.19 8.31 -18.11
CA ASP A 435 24.79 9.61 -17.83
C ASP A 435 23.72 10.60 -17.35
N ALA A 436 23.91 11.17 -16.16
CA ALA A 436 23.03 12.18 -15.59
C ALA A 436 22.85 13.37 -16.55
N GLN A 437 23.84 13.63 -17.42
CA GLN A 437 23.78 14.64 -18.47
C GLN A 437 22.73 14.32 -19.56
N ILE A 438 22.31 13.06 -19.72
CA ILE A 438 21.27 12.63 -20.66
C ILE A 438 19.90 12.59 -19.95
N LEU A 439 19.86 12.08 -18.71
CA LEU A 439 18.63 11.87 -17.96
C LEU A 439 17.92 13.19 -17.59
N HIS A 440 18.66 14.17 -17.04
CA HIS A 440 18.06 15.41 -16.55
C HIS A 440 17.43 16.27 -17.66
N PRO A 441 18.09 16.49 -18.82
CA PRO A 441 17.48 17.24 -19.92
C PRO A 441 16.32 16.50 -20.58
N ALA A 442 16.32 15.16 -20.59
CA ALA A 442 15.21 14.38 -21.13
C ALA A 442 13.97 14.48 -20.23
N LEU A 443 14.11 14.33 -18.91
CA LEU A 443 13.02 14.50 -17.95
C LEU A 443 12.47 15.93 -17.92
N ALA A 444 13.32 16.94 -18.05
CA ALA A 444 12.91 18.34 -18.11
C ALA A 444 12.01 18.68 -19.31
N ARG A 445 11.97 17.80 -20.32
CA ARG A 445 11.14 17.93 -21.52
C ARG A 445 9.85 17.10 -21.47
N VAL A 446 9.63 16.30 -20.43
CA VAL A 446 8.42 15.48 -20.29
C VAL A 446 7.31 16.32 -19.64
N PRO A 447 6.14 16.48 -20.28
CA PRO A 447 4.99 17.13 -19.68
C PRO A 447 4.69 16.53 -18.31
N PHE A 448 4.53 17.39 -17.32
CA PHE A 448 4.38 16.98 -15.92
C PHE A 448 3.22 16.01 -15.68
N GLU A 449 2.13 16.16 -16.46
CA GLU A 449 0.95 15.29 -16.45
C GLU A 449 1.25 13.83 -16.83
N LEU A 450 2.40 13.57 -17.48
CA LEU A 450 2.88 12.22 -17.75
C LEU A 450 3.76 11.65 -16.63
N VAL A 451 4.43 12.52 -15.86
CA VAL A 451 5.36 12.15 -14.78
C VAL A 451 4.61 11.87 -13.46
N GLY A 452 3.49 12.56 -13.22
CA GLY A 452 2.66 12.43 -12.00
C GLY A 452 2.07 11.03 -11.74
N PHE A 453 2.16 10.11 -12.71
CA PHE A 453 1.80 8.70 -12.53
C PHE A 453 2.86 7.86 -11.79
N ALA A 454 4.00 8.47 -11.40
CA ALA A 454 5.01 7.83 -10.57
C ALA A 454 4.51 7.55 -9.16
N ARG A 455 4.01 6.31 -8.97
CA ARG A 455 3.80 5.75 -7.64
C ARG A 455 5.08 5.87 -6.82
N PHE A 456 4.98 6.60 -5.71
CA PHE A 456 5.86 6.44 -4.55
C PHE A 456 5.45 5.13 -3.84
N ASP A 457 5.80 3.98 -4.43
CA ASP A 457 5.63 2.69 -3.75
C ASP A 457 6.77 2.51 -2.75
N ARG A 458 6.37 2.33 -1.49
CA ARG A 458 7.22 2.41 -0.30
C ARG A 458 8.36 1.37 -0.19
N PRO A 459 8.45 0.24 -0.95
CA PRO A 459 9.46 -0.73 -0.59
C PRO A 459 10.86 -0.50 -1.19
N ARG A 460 11.10 0.33 -2.23
CA ARG A 460 12.34 0.14 -3.04
C ARG A 460 13.07 1.36 -3.64
N ASN A 461 13.20 2.48 -2.93
CA ASN A 461 14.22 3.49 -3.25
C ASN A 461 15.28 3.60 -2.13
N GLN A 462 16.31 2.74 -2.15
CA GLN A 462 17.54 3.03 -1.43
C GLN A 462 18.44 3.89 -2.31
N PHE A 463 18.29 5.21 -2.23
CA PHE A 463 19.33 6.11 -2.73
C PHE A 463 20.55 6.00 -1.81
N THR A 464 21.74 5.78 -2.39
CA THR A 464 22.96 5.85 -1.59
C THR A 464 23.13 7.27 -1.07
N ALA A 465 23.60 7.36 0.18
CA ALA A 465 23.47 8.55 1.01
C ALA A 465 24.13 9.85 0.48
N THR A 466 24.93 9.78 -0.59
CA THR A 466 25.51 10.93 -1.29
C THR A 466 24.57 11.54 -2.31
N THR A 467 23.70 10.76 -2.95
CA THR A 467 22.77 11.23 -3.99
C THR A 467 21.57 11.96 -3.39
N ASN A 468 21.07 11.51 -2.24
CA ASN A 468 19.95 12.15 -1.54
C ASN A 468 20.28 13.56 -1.06
N LEU A 469 21.47 13.77 -0.51
CA LEU A 469 21.88 15.11 -0.09
C LEU A 469 22.05 16.05 -1.30
N ALA A 470 22.54 15.53 -2.42
CA ALA A 470 22.65 16.30 -3.66
C ALA A 470 21.26 16.65 -4.24
N ALA A 471 20.31 15.72 -4.18
CA ALA A 471 18.92 15.95 -4.60
C ALA A 471 18.24 17.01 -3.72
N ALA A 472 18.35 16.89 -2.39
CA ALA A 472 17.84 17.92 -1.48
C ALA A 472 18.48 19.29 -1.76
N LYS A 473 19.81 19.33 -1.95
CA LYS A 473 20.51 20.57 -2.35
C LYS A 473 19.97 21.13 -3.66
N ALA A 474 19.75 20.29 -4.67
CA ALA A 474 19.22 20.73 -5.97
C ALA A 474 17.81 21.31 -5.84
N VAL A 475 16.94 20.69 -5.03
CA VAL A 475 15.59 21.21 -4.74
C VAL A 475 15.68 22.60 -4.10
N ILE A 476 16.48 22.73 -3.05
CA ILE A 476 16.59 23.99 -2.30
C ILE A 476 17.33 25.08 -3.11
N GLN A 477 18.45 24.76 -3.74
CA GLN A 477 19.28 25.70 -4.51
C GLN A 477 18.62 26.10 -5.84
N GLY A 478 17.82 25.22 -6.43
CA GLY A 478 17.01 25.53 -7.61
C GLY A 478 15.84 26.46 -7.32
N ALA A 479 15.65 26.88 -6.06
CA ALA A 479 14.52 27.68 -5.59
C ALA A 479 13.15 27.06 -5.95
N LEU A 480 13.08 25.74 -6.16
CA LEU A 480 11.84 25.04 -6.49
C LEU A 480 10.75 25.21 -5.42
N PRO A 481 11.07 25.24 -4.10
CA PRO A 481 10.09 25.59 -3.09
C PRO A 481 9.56 27.02 -3.25
N ALA A 482 10.31 27.96 -3.82
CA ALA A 482 9.86 29.34 -4.02
C ALA A 482 9.30 29.60 -5.43
N ASP A 483 9.14 28.57 -6.26
CA ASP A 483 8.65 28.72 -7.62
C ASP A 483 7.24 29.33 -7.62
N SER A 484 6.94 30.19 -8.59
CA SER A 484 5.61 30.76 -8.75
C SER A 484 4.53 29.71 -9.05
N ASP A 485 4.91 28.59 -9.67
CA ASP A 485 4.01 27.48 -10.00
C ASP A 485 3.78 26.56 -8.78
N VAL A 486 2.53 26.49 -8.34
CA VAL A 486 2.09 25.64 -7.23
C VAL A 486 2.44 24.16 -7.44
N ARG A 487 2.49 23.70 -8.69
CA ARG A 487 2.81 22.30 -9.03
C ARG A 487 4.28 22.00 -8.84
N VAL A 488 5.16 22.94 -9.19
CA VAL A 488 6.61 22.81 -8.95
C VAL A 488 6.89 22.77 -7.46
N ARG A 489 6.19 23.59 -6.66
CA ARG A 489 6.29 23.56 -5.20
C ARG A 489 5.77 22.24 -4.59
N TRP A 490 4.67 21.69 -5.13
CA TRP A 490 4.14 20.38 -4.74
C TRP A 490 5.16 19.26 -4.96
N GLU A 491 5.76 19.21 -6.15
CA GLU A 491 6.82 18.25 -6.46
C GLU A 491 8.08 18.46 -5.64
N ALA A 492 8.46 19.71 -5.38
CA ALA A 492 9.58 20.01 -4.50
C ALA A 492 9.36 19.43 -3.10
N ALA A 493 8.15 19.56 -2.56
CA ALA A 493 7.79 18.99 -1.26
C ALA A 493 7.79 17.45 -1.29
N ASN A 494 7.16 16.83 -2.30
CA ASN A 494 7.12 15.37 -2.43
C ASN A 494 8.51 14.76 -2.63
N LEU A 495 9.32 15.34 -3.50
CA LEU A 495 10.68 14.89 -3.75
C LEU A 495 11.52 15.02 -2.48
N LEU A 496 11.39 16.13 -1.75
CA LEU A 496 12.12 16.33 -0.50
C LEU A 496 11.67 15.34 0.58
N ASN A 497 10.37 15.06 0.68
CA ASN A 497 9.81 14.05 1.58
C ASN A 497 10.37 12.66 1.26
N GLY A 498 10.37 12.28 -0.02
CA GLY A 498 10.95 11.03 -0.50
C GLY A 498 12.42 10.90 -0.15
N VAL A 499 13.21 11.93 -0.49
CA VAL A 499 14.65 12.01 -0.18
C VAL A 499 14.93 11.89 1.32
N ILE A 500 14.08 12.49 2.17
CA ILE A 500 14.18 12.40 3.63
C ILE A 500 13.89 10.98 4.13
N CYS A 501 12.80 10.37 3.65
CA CYS A 501 12.37 9.03 4.05
C CYS A 501 13.36 7.94 3.59
N ASP A 502 13.93 8.11 2.40
CA ASP A 502 14.81 7.12 1.79
C ASP A 502 16.27 7.27 2.20
N SER A 503 16.62 8.35 2.91
CA SER A 503 18.01 8.62 3.28
C SER A 503 18.36 8.12 4.66
N PRO A 504 19.51 7.43 4.80
CA PRO A 504 20.09 7.22 6.11
C PRO A 504 20.68 8.49 6.75
N LYS A 505 20.80 9.60 6.00
CA LYS A 505 21.42 10.85 6.43
C LYS A 505 20.40 11.98 6.56
N THR A 506 19.24 11.70 7.14
CA THR A 506 18.17 12.68 7.37
C THR A 506 18.70 13.96 8.03
N ALA A 507 19.58 13.84 9.03
CA ALA A 507 20.20 15.00 9.67
C ALA A 507 21.00 15.90 8.71
N ALA A 508 21.79 15.31 7.81
CA ALA A 508 22.56 16.08 6.83
C ALA A 508 21.68 16.77 5.79
N ILE A 509 20.57 16.12 5.40
CA ILE A 509 19.59 16.70 4.46
C ILE A 509 18.87 17.88 5.10
N LEU A 510 18.33 17.70 6.30
CA LEU A 510 17.66 18.75 7.04
C LEU A 510 18.61 19.90 7.42
N GLY A 511 19.89 19.62 7.69
CA GLY A 511 20.88 20.67 7.90
C GLY A 511 21.03 21.64 6.72
N VAL A 512 20.59 21.25 5.52
CA VAL A 512 20.55 22.12 4.33
C VAL A 512 19.13 22.63 4.05
N ALA A 513 18.11 21.79 4.28
CA ALA A 513 16.75 22.05 3.82
C ALA A 513 15.82 22.68 4.86
N LEU A 514 16.13 22.59 6.16
CA LEU A 514 15.20 22.95 7.22
C LEU A 514 14.73 24.40 7.13
N GLU A 515 15.64 25.37 7.04
CA GLU A 515 15.25 26.79 6.95
C GLU A 515 14.39 27.06 5.72
N ALA A 516 14.73 26.47 4.57
CA ALA A 516 13.96 26.65 3.35
C ALA A 516 12.54 26.05 3.46
N ILE A 517 12.38 24.93 4.17
CA ILE A 517 11.06 24.36 4.46
C ILE A 517 10.27 25.29 5.39
N LEU A 518 10.90 25.79 6.46
CA LEU A 518 10.25 26.68 7.43
C LEU A 518 9.86 28.03 6.83
N ASP A 519 10.75 28.65 6.05
CA ASP A 519 10.48 29.87 5.29
C ASP A 519 9.32 29.66 4.32
N ARG A 520 9.27 28.49 3.67
CA ARG A 520 8.18 28.14 2.77
C ARG A 520 6.86 27.99 3.51
N ILE A 521 6.83 27.26 4.62
CA ILE A 521 5.63 27.13 5.47
C ILE A 521 5.10 28.51 5.87
N ALA A 522 5.98 29.42 6.28
CA ALA A 522 5.60 30.76 6.71
C ALA A 522 5.08 31.65 5.58
N THR A 523 5.46 31.37 4.32
CA THR A 523 5.19 32.23 3.16
C THR A 523 4.28 31.59 2.11
N GLU A 524 3.80 30.35 2.33
CA GLU A 524 2.99 29.62 1.34
C GLU A 524 1.53 30.09 1.30
N PRO A 525 1.07 30.68 0.18
CA PRO A 525 -0.31 31.13 0.07
C PRO A 525 -1.33 29.99 -0.12
N VAL A 526 -0.88 28.78 -0.49
CA VAL A 526 -1.76 27.62 -0.73
C VAL A 526 -1.78 26.72 0.51
N GLY A 527 -2.91 26.72 1.24
CA GLY A 527 -3.06 25.96 2.49
C GLY A 527 -2.71 24.47 2.38
N LEU A 528 -3.10 23.82 1.28
CA LEU A 528 -2.75 22.41 1.06
C LEU A 528 -1.23 22.17 0.96
N LEU A 529 -0.48 23.11 0.38
CA LEU A 529 0.98 23.00 0.33
C LEU A 529 1.62 23.25 1.70
N VAL A 530 1.06 24.17 2.51
CA VAL A 530 1.50 24.36 3.91
C VAL A 530 1.43 23.04 4.66
N GLU A 531 0.31 22.32 4.53
CA GLU A 531 0.13 20.99 5.13
C GLU A 531 1.14 19.97 4.60
N LEU A 532 1.39 19.95 3.29
CA LEU A 532 2.38 19.05 2.70
C LEU A 532 3.80 19.32 3.24
N TRP A 533 4.18 20.59 3.39
CA TRP A 533 5.47 20.96 3.98
C TRP A 533 5.57 20.57 5.46
N TRP A 534 4.48 20.67 6.22
CA TRP A 534 4.41 20.13 7.57
C TRP A 534 4.58 18.62 7.62
N ALA A 535 3.96 17.89 6.68
CA ALA A 535 4.12 16.44 6.56
C ALA A 535 5.56 16.02 6.22
N VAL A 536 6.28 16.83 5.42
CA VAL A 536 7.72 16.63 5.18
C VAL A 536 8.51 16.73 6.48
N LEU A 537 8.23 17.74 7.32
CA LEU A 537 8.91 17.91 8.61
C LEU A 537 8.60 16.81 9.62
N ASP A 538 7.34 16.37 9.72
CA ASP A 538 6.96 15.28 10.63
C ASP A 538 7.62 13.96 10.20
N SER A 539 7.63 13.67 8.89
CA SER A 539 8.37 12.52 8.34
C SER A 539 9.85 12.60 8.69
N ALA A 540 10.45 13.80 8.59
CA ALA A 540 11.83 14.02 8.97
C ALA A 540 12.07 13.77 10.47
N ALA A 541 11.16 14.23 11.34
CA ALA A 541 11.23 14.00 12.78
C ALA A 541 11.19 12.50 13.12
N VAL A 542 10.28 11.74 12.49
CA VAL A 542 10.22 10.26 12.63
C VAL A 542 11.58 9.65 12.24
N HIS A 543 12.13 10.02 11.10
CA HIS A 543 13.38 9.44 10.59
C HIS A 543 14.62 9.84 11.41
N LEU A 544 14.62 11.04 12.00
CA LEU A 544 15.64 11.44 12.98
C LEU A 544 15.59 10.54 14.21
N THR A 545 14.40 10.28 14.78
CA THR A 545 14.23 9.36 15.93
C THR A 545 14.63 7.93 15.59
N VAL A 546 14.30 7.44 14.39
CA VAL A 546 14.72 6.08 13.95
C VAL A 546 16.23 5.99 13.75
N SER A 547 16.85 7.03 13.17
CA SER A 547 18.30 7.07 12.97
C SER A 547 19.05 7.07 14.30
N ALA A 548 18.49 7.79 15.26
CA ALA A 548 18.85 7.78 16.67
C ALA A 548 18.86 6.35 17.24
N ASP A 549 17.72 5.65 17.19
CA ASP A 549 17.54 4.31 17.76
C ASP A 549 18.42 3.24 17.12
N ILE A 550 18.49 3.24 15.78
CA ILE A 550 19.13 2.13 15.04
C ILE A 550 20.63 2.36 14.90
N ARG A 551 21.06 3.61 14.69
CA ARG A 551 22.45 3.90 14.28
C ARG A 551 23.26 4.64 15.31
N ARG A 552 22.65 5.02 16.44
CA ARG A 552 23.29 5.76 17.54
C ARG A 552 23.97 7.05 17.07
N SER A 553 23.54 7.58 15.92
CA SER A 553 23.98 8.87 15.37
C SER A 553 22.88 9.87 15.66
N PHE A 554 23.00 10.57 16.78
CA PHE A 554 21.98 11.51 17.25
C PHE A 554 22.38 12.94 16.92
N ASP A 555 21.46 13.67 16.27
CA ASP A 555 21.49 15.13 16.22
C ASP A 555 20.28 15.65 17.00
N TYR A 556 20.42 15.64 18.33
CA TYR A 556 19.35 16.07 19.23
C TYR A 556 19.02 17.55 19.07
N GLY A 557 20.01 18.38 18.72
CA GLY A 557 19.76 19.80 18.45
C GLY A 557 18.84 19.97 17.25
N LEU A 558 19.08 19.23 16.17
CA LEU A 558 18.21 19.25 15.01
C LEU A 558 16.82 18.67 15.29
N LEU A 559 16.73 17.56 16.02
CA LEU A 559 15.45 16.97 16.41
C LEU A 559 14.62 17.93 17.29
N ALA A 560 15.23 18.60 18.27
CA ALA A 560 14.56 19.60 19.11
C ALA A 560 14.01 20.75 18.27
N ARG A 561 14.81 21.25 17.32
CA ARG A 561 14.39 22.34 16.41
C ARG A 561 13.20 21.93 15.55
N VAL A 562 13.23 20.75 14.93
CA VAL A 562 12.13 20.23 14.11
C VAL A 562 10.88 19.99 14.96
N ALA A 563 11.03 19.38 16.14
CA ALA A 563 9.91 19.10 17.04
C ALA A 563 9.26 20.38 17.57
N ARG A 564 10.05 21.40 17.97
CA ARG A 564 9.52 22.73 18.34
C ARG A 564 8.77 23.37 17.17
N ALA A 565 9.37 23.38 15.97
CA ALA A 565 8.71 23.95 14.80
C ALA A 565 7.37 23.27 14.50
N LEU A 566 7.29 21.94 14.58
CA LEU A 566 6.04 21.19 14.42
C LEU A 566 5.01 21.57 15.50
N ILE A 567 5.42 21.68 16.75
CA ILE A 567 4.54 22.05 17.88
C ILE A 567 4.02 23.49 17.72
N ASP A 568 4.90 24.44 17.47
CA ASP A 568 4.58 25.87 17.28
C ASP A 568 3.72 26.09 16.03
N GLY A 569 3.91 25.24 15.01
CA GLY A 569 3.16 25.20 13.76
C GLY A 569 1.77 24.57 13.83
N GLY A 570 1.35 24.08 15.00
CA GLY A 570 0.05 23.43 15.19
C GLY A 570 0.02 21.92 14.92
N VAL A 571 1.14 21.31 14.50
CA VAL A 571 1.32 19.84 14.44
C VAL A 571 1.69 19.30 15.83
N ASN A 572 0.91 19.73 16.81
CA ASN A 572 1.19 19.57 18.24
C ASN A 572 0.62 18.26 18.78
N VAL A 573 1.07 17.15 18.18
CA VAL A 573 0.71 15.80 18.62
C VAL A 573 1.63 15.33 19.75
N ASN A 574 1.12 14.44 20.60
CA ASN A 574 1.88 13.90 21.73
C ASN A 574 3.23 13.28 21.32
N GLN A 575 3.31 12.67 20.15
CA GLN A 575 4.55 12.11 19.61
C GLN A 575 5.62 13.19 19.38
N ASN A 576 5.25 14.38 18.90
CA ASN A 576 6.19 15.48 18.71
C ASN A 576 6.67 16.06 20.04
N ARG A 577 5.79 16.12 21.04
CA ARG A 577 6.17 16.51 22.41
C ARG A 577 7.14 15.51 23.04
N VAL A 578 6.89 14.21 22.90
CA VAL A 578 7.82 13.17 23.37
C VAL A 578 9.16 13.24 22.64
N ARG A 579 9.17 13.46 21.32
CA ARG A 579 10.40 13.69 20.54
C ARG A 579 11.16 14.92 21.05
N LEU A 580 10.44 16.00 21.39
CA LEU A 580 11.05 17.19 21.96
C LEU A 580 11.67 16.89 23.33
N VAL A 581 10.96 16.22 24.23
CA VAL A 581 11.51 15.77 25.53
C VAL A 581 12.78 14.95 25.33
N GLU A 582 12.75 13.96 24.43
CA GLU A 582 13.93 13.14 24.09
C GLU A 582 15.11 14.01 23.60
N ALA A 583 14.82 15.03 22.80
CA ALA A 583 15.79 15.94 22.24
C ALA A 583 16.32 16.98 23.25
N LEU A 584 15.53 17.40 24.23
CA LEU A 584 15.97 18.33 25.28
C LEU A 584 16.85 17.62 26.31
N PHE A 585 16.46 16.42 26.77
CA PHE A 585 17.41 15.54 27.47
C PHE A 585 18.62 15.28 26.58
N GLY A 586 18.36 15.08 25.28
CA GLY A 586 19.26 15.12 24.11
C GLY A 586 20.41 16.15 24.16
N GLN A 587 20.13 17.31 24.72
CA GLN A 587 21.03 18.46 24.73
C GLN A 587 21.53 18.80 26.14
N GLY A 588 21.10 18.06 27.17
CA GLY A 588 21.36 18.41 28.58
C GLY A 588 20.44 19.52 29.10
N GLU A 589 19.36 19.83 28.39
CA GLU A 589 18.34 20.81 28.77
C GLU A 589 17.26 20.16 29.68
N GLU A 590 17.70 19.45 30.72
CA GLU A 590 16.81 18.61 31.56
C GLU A 590 15.66 19.42 32.18
N ALA A 591 15.94 20.65 32.65
CA ALA A 591 14.91 21.49 33.27
C ALA A 591 13.75 21.81 32.32
N GLU A 592 14.03 22.02 31.03
CA GLU A 592 12.99 22.28 30.04
C GLU A 592 12.27 21.00 29.64
N ALA A 593 13.00 19.89 29.52
CA ALA A 593 12.41 18.58 29.27
C ALA A 593 11.41 18.18 30.37
N GLU A 594 11.78 18.40 31.64
CA GLU A 594 10.91 18.17 32.81
C GLU A 594 9.66 19.05 32.77
N ALA A 595 9.78 20.32 32.37
CA ALA A 595 8.62 21.20 32.20
C ALA A 595 7.63 20.63 31.16
N TYR A 596 8.13 20.08 30.05
CA TYR A 596 7.28 19.40 29.06
C TYR A 596 6.68 18.08 29.60
N ILE A 597 7.42 17.31 30.38
CA ILE A 597 6.91 16.09 31.04
C ILE A 597 5.77 16.44 31.99
N GLU A 598 5.89 17.51 32.77
CA GLU A 598 4.81 17.95 33.67
C GLU A 598 3.55 18.39 32.91
N VAL A 599 3.71 19.04 31.75
CA VAL A 599 2.58 19.34 30.85
C VAL A 599 1.92 18.05 30.36
N LEU A 600 2.70 17.08 29.89
CA LEU A 600 2.19 15.78 29.45
C LEU A 600 1.47 15.05 30.60
N ARG A 601 2.04 15.03 31.81
CA ARG A 601 1.44 14.44 33.02
C ARG A 601 0.12 15.11 33.40
N ALA A 602 0.02 16.43 33.25
CA ALA A 602 -1.20 17.17 33.56
C ALA A 602 -2.33 16.83 32.56
N GLU A 603 -2.00 16.61 31.29
CA GLU A 603 -2.95 16.24 30.25
C GLU A 603 -3.37 14.75 30.29
N ASP A 604 -2.45 13.86 30.68
CA ASP A 604 -2.67 12.41 30.85
C ASP A 604 -3.73 12.10 31.93
N ARG A 605 -4.00 13.05 32.83
CA ARG A 605 -5.01 12.94 33.90
C ARG A 605 -6.43 13.28 33.45
N SER A 606 -6.65 13.72 32.21
CA SER A 606 -8.00 13.90 31.68
C SER A 606 -8.57 12.54 31.25
N ASP A 607 -9.83 12.26 31.60
CA ASP A 607 -10.56 10.99 31.46
C ASP A 607 -10.72 10.42 30.02
N LEU A 608 -9.86 10.81 29.08
CA LEU A 608 -9.70 10.15 27.79
C LEU A 608 -9.04 8.80 28.03
N ALA A 609 -9.88 7.80 28.29
CA ALA A 609 -9.52 6.40 28.27
C ALA A 609 -8.58 6.13 27.07
N PHE A 610 -7.30 5.89 27.38
CA PHE A 610 -6.24 5.45 26.46
C PHE A 610 -6.58 4.16 25.69
N GLY A 611 -7.78 3.60 25.89
CA GLY A 611 -8.28 2.38 25.28
C GLY A 611 -9.15 2.54 24.03
N GLU A 612 -9.65 3.73 23.66
CA GLU A 612 -10.60 3.84 22.52
C GLU A 612 -10.11 4.65 21.31
N THR A 613 -9.28 5.68 21.48
CA THR A 613 -8.81 6.53 20.37
C THR A 613 -7.35 6.30 19.96
N TRP A 614 -6.53 5.69 20.83
CA TRP A 614 -5.23 5.13 20.42
C TRP A 614 -5.42 3.74 19.81
N ARG A 615 -6.23 3.67 18.75
CA ARG A 615 -6.04 2.59 17.78
C ARG A 615 -4.68 2.87 17.13
N PRO A 616 -3.79 1.87 17.01
CA PRO A 616 -2.61 2.06 16.21
C PRO A 616 -3.11 2.52 14.85
N TRP A 617 -2.71 3.72 14.44
CA TRP A 617 -2.80 4.12 13.05
C TRP A 617 -2.32 2.94 12.20
N PRO A 618 -2.95 2.64 11.05
CA PRO A 618 -2.54 1.52 10.21
C PRO A 618 -1.24 1.89 9.48
N THR A 619 -0.15 2.09 10.22
CA THR A 619 1.19 2.29 9.67
C THR A 619 1.83 0.91 9.55
N SER A 620 1.61 0.28 8.41
CA SER A 620 2.21 -1.00 8.01
C SER A 620 3.72 -0.90 7.72
N GLY A 621 4.46 -0.13 8.52
CA GLY A 621 5.91 0.06 8.41
C GLY A 621 6.69 -0.79 9.43
N PRO A 622 7.84 -1.36 9.07
CA PRO A 622 8.68 -2.20 9.95
C PRO A 622 9.26 -1.49 11.19
N TYR A 623 8.98 -0.21 11.41
CA TYR A 623 9.62 0.60 12.44
C TYR A 623 8.66 1.10 13.55
N CYS A 624 7.35 0.91 13.41
CA CYS A 624 6.36 1.23 14.45
C CYS A 624 6.22 0.12 15.52
N HIS A 625 6.92 -1.01 15.34
CA HIS A 625 6.79 -2.20 16.19
C HIS A 625 7.55 -2.11 17.52
N ARG A 626 8.28 -1.02 17.79
CA ARG A 626 9.17 -0.90 18.96
C ARG A 626 8.76 0.12 20.02
N THR A 627 7.76 0.96 19.78
CA THR A 627 7.30 1.99 20.74
C THR A 627 5.83 1.79 21.08
N ARG A 628 5.52 0.66 21.70
CA ARG A 628 4.20 0.42 22.32
C ARG A 628 4.25 0.87 23.78
N PHE A 629 4.38 2.17 24.00
CA PHE A 629 4.30 2.73 25.35
C PHE A 629 2.86 2.67 25.86
N SER A 630 2.69 2.25 27.11
CA SER A 630 1.39 2.15 27.77
C SER A 630 0.79 3.51 28.14
N SER A 631 1.61 4.55 28.17
CA SER A 631 1.29 5.91 28.61
C SER A 631 2.22 6.94 27.96
N LEU A 632 1.84 8.23 27.97
CA LEU A 632 2.76 9.30 27.54
C LEU A 632 3.96 9.43 28.48
N GLU A 633 3.73 9.17 29.76
CA GLU A 633 4.77 9.17 30.78
C GLU A 633 5.82 8.06 30.53
N SER A 634 5.40 6.83 30.20
CA SER A 634 6.34 5.75 29.83
C SER A 634 7.09 6.06 28.53
N ALA A 635 6.45 6.71 27.56
CA ALA A 635 7.10 7.15 26.32
C ALA A 635 8.18 8.21 26.57
N ALA A 636 7.87 9.22 27.40
CA ALA A 636 8.79 10.26 27.81
C ALA A 636 9.97 9.66 28.61
N LEU A 637 9.69 8.79 29.58
CA LEU A 637 10.72 8.14 30.38
C LEU A 637 11.64 7.25 29.53
N GLY A 638 11.07 6.47 28.60
CA GLY A 638 11.85 5.70 27.64
C GLY A 638 12.74 6.57 26.76
N ALA A 639 12.26 7.74 26.34
CA ALA A 639 13.05 8.76 25.66
C ALA A 639 14.22 9.25 26.53
N CYS A 640 13.96 9.59 27.80
CA CYS A 640 15.00 10.00 28.77
C CYS A 640 16.09 8.94 28.93
N VAL A 641 15.72 7.66 29.03
CA VAL A 641 16.70 6.56 29.14
C VAL A 641 17.52 6.42 27.86
N ARG A 642 16.90 6.48 26.68
CA ARG A 642 17.62 6.43 25.39
C ARG A 642 18.63 7.55 25.25
N SER A 643 18.31 8.75 25.75
CA SER A 643 19.24 9.88 25.74
C SER A 643 20.56 9.64 26.49
N LEU A 644 20.59 8.72 27.45
CA LEU A 644 21.78 8.47 28.27
C LEU A 644 22.84 7.61 27.59
N PHE A 645 22.52 6.98 26.45
CA PHE A 645 23.49 6.21 25.65
C PHE A 645 24.48 7.08 24.85
N ARG A 646 24.52 8.39 25.08
CA ARG A 646 25.45 9.28 24.39
C ARG A 646 26.91 8.99 24.73
N PRO A 647 27.82 8.98 23.74
CA PRO A 647 29.24 8.77 23.99
C PRO A 647 29.88 9.88 24.84
N ASN A 648 29.37 11.12 24.77
CA ASN A 648 30.02 12.30 25.35
C ASN A 648 29.41 12.79 26.68
N LEU A 649 28.47 12.05 27.28
CA LEU A 649 27.93 12.42 28.58
C LEU A 649 28.92 12.03 29.69
N GLU A 650 29.34 13.00 30.51
CA GLU A 650 30.21 12.78 31.67
C GLU A 650 29.70 11.61 32.53
N ALA A 651 30.59 10.72 32.95
CA ALA A 651 30.21 9.46 33.60
C ALA A 651 29.45 9.68 34.91
N SER A 652 29.80 10.72 35.67
CA SER A 652 29.13 11.09 36.92
C SER A 652 27.72 11.63 36.68
N ALA A 653 27.54 12.48 35.66
CA ALA A 653 26.22 12.99 35.26
C ALA A 653 25.33 11.84 34.76
N ARG A 654 25.89 10.92 33.96
CA ARG A 654 25.17 9.73 33.49
C ARG A 654 24.69 8.85 34.65
N ALA A 655 25.55 8.57 35.64
CA ALA A 655 25.20 7.75 36.78
C ALA A 655 24.04 8.38 37.60
N ALA A 656 24.10 9.68 37.86
CA ALA A 656 23.04 10.40 38.57
C ALA A 656 21.70 10.34 37.82
N SER A 657 21.70 10.54 36.49
CA SER A 657 20.47 10.46 35.68
C SER A 657 19.93 9.02 35.60
N VAL A 658 20.80 8.00 35.53
CA VAL A 658 20.38 6.59 35.54
C VAL A 658 19.66 6.22 36.83
N ASP A 659 20.19 6.60 37.99
CA ASP A 659 19.56 6.28 39.28
C ASP A 659 18.25 7.01 39.49
N ARG A 660 18.17 8.27 39.05
CA ARG A 660 16.92 9.04 39.05
C ARG A 660 15.86 8.37 38.17
N LEU A 661 16.17 8.08 36.90
CA LEU A 661 15.22 7.46 35.97
C LEU A 661 14.79 6.05 36.40
N ALA A 662 15.67 5.30 37.09
CA ALA A 662 15.30 4.02 37.68
C ALA A 662 14.24 4.17 38.80
N SER A 663 14.41 5.16 39.68
CA SER A 663 13.42 5.47 40.72
C SER A 663 12.09 5.92 40.12
N GLU A 664 12.12 6.73 39.07
CA GLU A 664 10.92 7.15 38.35
C GLU A 664 10.21 5.99 37.64
N LEU A 665 10.97 5.06 37.03
CA LEU A 665 10.41 3.85 36.41
C LEU A 665 9.73 2.94 37.43
N GLU A 666 10.33 2.76 38.61
CA GLU A 666 9.74 1.99 39.71
C GLU A 666 8.44 2.63 40.20
N SER A 667 8.42 3.96 40.36
CA SER A 667 7.23 4.72 40.72
C SER A 667 6.11 4.58 39.67
N LEU A 668 6.45 4.72 38.38
CA LEU A 668 5.51 4.55 37.28
C LEU A 668 4.94 3.13 37.22
N ALA A 669 5.81 2.11 37.34
CA ALA A 669 5.39 0.72 37.36
C ALA A 669 4.45 0.41 38.54
N GLY A 670 4.67 1.03 39.71
CA GLY A 670 3.77 0.95 40.84
C GLY A 670 2.38 1.52 40.53
N ARG A 671 2.32 2.75 39.99
CA ARG A 671 1.05 3.40 39.61
C ARG A 671 0.29 2.65 38.53
N GLU A 672 0.98 2.15 37.50
CA GLU A 672 0.34 1.37 36.43
C GLU A 672 -0.14 0.00 36.91
N ALA A 673 0.57 -0.64 37.84
CA ALA A 673 0.13 -1.91 38.44
C ALA A 673 -1.15 -1.76 39.29
N GLU A 674 -1.32 -0.62 39.96
CA GLU A 674 -2.57 -0.28 40.68
C GLU A 674 -3.74 -0.08 39.72
N HIS A 675 -3.52 0.57 38.57
CA HIS A 675 -4.58 0.90 37.62
C HIS A 675 -4.98 -0.27 36.71
N PHE A 676 -4.02 -1.12 36.30
CA PHE A 676 -4.23 -2.17 35.30
C PHE A 676 -4.08 -3.60 35.84
N GLY A 677 -3.66 -3.76 37.09
CA GLY A 677 -3.49 -5.04 37.77
C GLY A 677 -2.12 -5.71 37.55
N PRO A 678 -1.67 -6.55 38.49
CA PRO A 678 -0.28 -7.03 38.57
C PRO A 678 0.12 -8.11 37.53
N LYS A 679 -0.79 -8.57 36.66
CA LYS A 679 -0.56 -9.75 35.80
C LYS A 679 -0.25 -9.43 34.34
N THR A 680 -0.38 -8.19 33.91
CA THR A 680 0.00 -7.77 32.57
C THR A 680 1.41 -7.22 32.64
N GLY A 681 2.43 -8.07 32.52
CA GLY A 681 3.80 -7.59 32.29
C GLY A 681 3.78 -6.68 31.07
N ARG A 682 3.99 -5.38 31.29
CA ARG A 682 3.97 -4.33 30.27
C ARG A 682 5.30 -4.40 29.52
N PRO A 683 5.33 -4.88 28.25
CA PRO A 683 6.57 -5.18 27.55
C PRO A 683 7.48 -3.96 27.35
N ASP A 684 6.91 -2.77 27.36
CA ASP A 684 7.57 -1.48 27.24
C ASP A 684 8.29 -1.06 28.53
N LEU A 685 7.66 -1.14 29.70
CA LEU A 685 8.32 -0.87 30.99
C LEU A 685 9.48 -1.85 31.24
N MET A 686 9.32 -3.12 30.82
CA MET A 686 10.41 -4.11 30.86
C MET A 686 11.57 -3.72 29.93
N GLY A 687 11.28 -3.21 28.73
CA GLY A 687 12.31 -2.73 27.81
C GLY A 687 13.09 -1.54 28.36
N ILE A 688 12.42 -0.58 29.00
CA ILE A 688 13.07 0.57 29.66
C ILE A 688 13.94 0.09 30.83
N ALA A 689 13.46 -0.86 31.62
CA ALA A 689 14.22 -1.45 32.73
C ALA A 689 15.49 -2.18 32.24
N ASP A 690 15.39 -2.94 31.14
CA ASP A 690 16.53 -3.62 30.53
C ASP A 690 17.59 -2.63 30.03
N ASP A 691 17.17 -1.52 29.41
CA ASP A 691 18.09 -0.49 28.93
C ASP A 691 18.75 0.28 30.08
N LEU A 692 18.04 0.55 31.17
CA LEU A 692 18.63 1.10 32.40
C LEU A 692 19.64 0.12 33.04
N ALA A 693 19.32 -1.17 33.08
CA ALA A 693 20.24 -2.19 33.59
C ALA A 693 21.54 -2.25 32.75
N ARG A 694 21.43 -2.08 31.42
CA ARG A 694 22.60 -1.97 30.52
C ARG A 694 23.42 -0.70 30.70
N LEU A 695 22.81 0.40 31.14
CA LEU A 695 23.52 1.65 31.44
C LEU A 695 24.24 1.61 32.80
N ARG A 696 23.74 0.79 33.73
CA ARG A 696 24.35 0.56 35.05
C ARG A 696 25.56 -0.38 35.01
N GLY A 697 25.53 -1.37 34.12
CA GLY A 697 26.63 -2.32 33.89
C GLY A 697 27.67 -1.75 32.94
#